data_AF-A0A345T0K9-F1
#
_entry.id   AF-A0A345T0K9-F1
#
_cell.length_a   1.000
_cell.length_b   1.000
_cell.length_c   1.000
_cell.angle_alpha   90.00
_cell.angle_beta   90.00
_cell.angle_gamma   90.00
#
_symmetry.space_group_name_H-M   'P 1'
#
loop_
_entity.id
_entity.type
_entity.pdbx_description
1 polymer ?
#
loop_
_entity_poly.entity_id
_entity_poly.type
_entity_poly.pdbx_seq_one_letter_code
_entity_poly.pdbx_strand_id
1 'polypeptide(L)'
;MARSVYVTGIGRGDGRQVVELGVMELLTRHVDRVGVFRPLVHTAAAGGPGTDHVVELLRGRYRIDLPSADLYGLTYEEATALQAERGVDELVSVLVERFRTLERKCQAMLVLGTDFADTSIPDELAFNARLANEFGAWVLPVVGGLRESADAVVAEVRNAYRAYTDLGCNTLAMVANRVTPADKQQIARRLTTRPPVPCYILPEEPALAAPTVAQVVQATGAEVLLGDATGLARDVRGFVFGGATLPTFLAALTEGAMVVTPGDRADLLVGTLAAHAASSPPIAGVLLTLGIRPGPDVMALAGRLAPGTPVVVAPEGSWVTAASLSGLEGRLTAASPRKAETALGLFELHVDTAELISRIELSRSERVTPMMFEHVLLERARADRRHVVLPEGTEERVLRAAEVLLRRNICDLTLLGDQDTIRRRAADLGVDLGLDTGAEERRAGGAVARIVDPATSPLRENFAEVYAKLREHRGVTAELAYDVVADVSYFGTLMVQEGLADAMVSGAVHSTAATIRPAFEIIKTAPGAAIVSSVFFMCLADRVLVYGDCAVNPAPDARQLADIAIQSAGTAAQFGVEPRVAMLSYSTGTSGSGADVDKVREATALVREQRPDLLVEGPIQYDAAVDPGVAATKLPGSQVAGRATVLVFPDLNTGNNTYKAVQRSAGAVAVGPVLQGLRKPVNDLSRGALVQDIVNTVAITAVQAQGRSER
;
A
#
# COMPACT_ATOMS: atom_id res chain seq x y z
N MET A 1 29.96 7.03 0.57
CA MET A 1 29.48 6.06 1.57
C MET A 1 27.97 6.02 1.49
N ALA A 2 27.37 4.85 1.71
CA ALA A 2 25.91 4.76 1.74
C ALA A 2 25.41 5.46 3.00
N ARG A 3 24.22 6.05 2.94
CA ARG A 3 23.62 6.65 4.13
C ARG A 3 22.89 5.57 4.92
N SER A 4 23.33 5.35 6.16
CA SER A 4 22.91 4.20 6.96
C SER A 4 22.05 4.64 8.14
N VAL A 5 20.93 3.97 8.35
CA VAL A 5 20.06 4.16 9.52
C VAL A 5 20.06 2.87 10.33
N TYR A 6 20.42 2.97 11.61
CA TYR A 6 20.46 1.88 12.57
C TYR A 6 19.21 1.96 13.47
N VAL A 7 18.26 1.06 13.26
CA VAL A 7 17.05 0.99 14.09
C VAL A 7 17.29 -0.02 15.20
N THR A 8 17.08 0.39 16.46
CA THR A 8 17.43 -0.43 17.62
C THR A 8 16.44 -0.25 18.75
N GLY A 9 16.22 -1.32 19.51
CA GLY A 9 15.43 -1.28 20.73
C GLY A 9 16.21 -0.81 21.94
N ILE A 10 15.48 -0.52 23.03
CA ILE A 10 16.03 -0.35 24.40
C ILE A 10 15.73 -1.57 25.28
N GLY A 11 14.81 -2.44 24.86
CA GLY A 11 14.41 -3.64 25.57
C GLY A 11 13.53 -4.54 24.70
N ARG A 12 13.00 -5.62 25.29
CA ARG A 12 12.11 -6.54 24.58
C ARG A 12 10.72 -5.94 24.34
N GLY A 13 10.08 -6.36 23.24
CA GLY A 13 8.67 -6.06 22.98
C GLY A 13 8.38 -4.62 22.55
N ASP A 14 9.41 -3.86 22.16
CA ASP A 14 9.33 -2.48 21.68
C ASP A 14 8.52 -2.30 20.38
N GLY A 15 8.21 -3.38 19.67
CA GLY A 15 7.49 -3.37 18.41
C GLY A 15 8.25 -2.69 17.26
N ARG A 16 9.59 -2.59 17.34
CA ARG A 16 10.44 -1.87 16.38
C ARG A 16 10.28 -2.28 14.92
N GLN A 17 9.74 -3.46 14.66
CA GLN A 17 9.45 -3.96 13.31
C GLN A 17 8.59 -2.97 12.49
N VAL A 18 7.69 -2.24 13.16
CA VAL A 18 6.90 -1.15 12.54
C VAL A 18 7.81 -0.02 12.03
N VAL A 19 8.79 0.35 12.86
CA VAL A 19 9.77 1.41 12.56
C VAL A 19 10.75 0.95 11.49
N GLU A 20 11.27 -0.28 11.58
CA GLU A 20 12.17 -0.88 10.59
C GLU A 20 11.51 -0.91 9.21
N LEU A 21 10.25 -1.34 9.14
CA LEU A 21 9.47 -1.38 7.90
C LEU A 21 9.22 0.03 7.34
N GLY A 22 8.86 0.99 8.19
CA GLY A 22 8.62 2.38 7.81
C GLY A 22 9.88 3.12 7.34
N VAL A 23 11.03 2.87 7.97
CA VAL A 23 12.32 3.42 7.53
C VAL A 23 12.73 2.81 6.19
N MET A 24 12.57 1.50 5.98
CA MET A 24 12.88 0.89 4.69
C MET A 24 12.02 1.48 3.57
N GLU A 25 10.71 1.61 3.79
CA GLU A 25 9.78 2.27 2.85
C GLU A 25 10.28 3.68 2.50
N LEU A 26 10.66 4.46 3.52
CA LEU A 26 11.20 5.81 3.37
C LEU A 26 12.50 5.87 2.55
N LEU A 27 13.43 4.94 2.78
CA LEU A 27 14.68 4.85 2.01
C LEU A 27 14.41 4.51 0.54
N THR A 28 13.52 3.55 0.26
CA THR A 28 13.18 3.12 -1.12
C THR A 28 12.51 4.20 -1.97
N ARG A 29 11.98 5.26 -1.34
CA ARG A 29 11.45 6.42 -2.06
C ARG A 29 12.53 7.33 -2.66
N HIS A 30 13.75 7.26 -2.14
CA HIS A 30 14.80 8.25 -2.41
C HIS A 30 15.99 7.70 -3.19
N VAL A 31 16.26 6.39 -3.06
CA VAL A 31 17.40 5.74 -3.70
C VAL A 31 16.97 4.48 -4.46
N ASP A 32 17.69 4.18 -5.54
CA ASP A 32 17.41 3.02 -6.40
C ASP A 32 17.83 1.70 -5.74
N ARG A 33 18.90 1.73 -4.95
CA ARG A 33 19.50 0.53 -4.31
C ARG A 33 19.56 0.69 -2.80
N VAL A 34 18.61 0.07 -2.12
CA VAL A 34 18.63 -0.09 -0.66
C VAL A 34 19.26 -1.44 -0.27
N GLY A 35 19.84 -1.50 0.91
CA GLY A 35 20.27 -2.75 1.54
C GLY A 35 19.72 -2.87 2.96
N VAL A 36 19.61 -4.10 3.45
CA VAL A 36 19.30 -4.41 4.84
C VAL A 36 20.44 -5.21 5.45
N PHE A 37 20.84 -4.90 6.67
CA PHE A 37 21.88 -5.65 7.38
C PHE A 37 21.42 -5.99 8.80
N ARG A 38 21.59 -7.25 9.17
CA ARG A 38 21.27 -7.77 10.50
C ARG A 38 22.58 -8.24 11.15
N PRO A 39 23.18 -7.48 12.09
CA PRO A 39 24.49 -7.82 12.65
C PRO A 39 24.49 -9.17 13.34
N LEU A 40 23.43 -9.50 14.10
CA LEU A 40 23.29 -10.78 14.79
C LEU A 40 21.96 -11.45 14.47
N VAL A 41 22.00 -12.76 14.21
CA VAL A 41 20.84 -13.60 13.91
C VAL A 41 20.83 -14.87 14.77
N HIS A 42 19.66 -15.39 15.12
CA HIS A 42 19.58 -16.68 15.81
C HIS A 42 19.93 -17.83 14.85
N THR A 43 20.39 -18.97 15.37
CA THR A 43 20.65 -20.20 14.59
C THR A 43 19.34 -20.86 14.18
N ALA A 44 19.29 -21.44 12.97
CA ALA A 44 18.19 -22.30 12.55
C ALA A 44 18.22 -23.61 13.34
N ALA A 45 17.05 -24.23 13.57
CA ALA A 45 16.95 -25.56 14.18
C ALA A 45 17.74 -26.67 13.43
N ALA A 46 18.15 -26.42 12.18
CA ALA A 46 18.95 -27.31 11.34
C ALA A 46 20.46 -26.98 11.29
N GLY A 47 20.98 -26.10 12.15
CA GLY A 47 22.43 -25.83 12.26
C GLY A 47 23.02 -24.90 11.19
N GLY A 48 22.19 -24.06 10.55
CA GLY A 48 22.63 -22.96 9.67
C GLY A 48 22.25 -21.59 10.25
N PRO A 49 22.62 -20.46 9.59
CA PRO A 49 22.14 -19.14 9.99
C PRO A 49 20.60 -19.15 9.97
N GLY A 50 19.96 -18.77 11.08
CA GLY A 50 18.52 -18.72 11.19
C GLY A 50 17.93 -17.70 10.23
N THR A 51 16.71 -17.97 9.79
CA THR A 51 15.94 -17.01 8.99
C THR A 51 15.36 -15.95 9.91
N ASP A 52 15.79 -14.70 9.77
CA ASP A 52 15.15 -13.56 10.43
C ASP A 52 13.89 -13.16 9.64
N HIS A 53 12.73 -13.21 10.28
CA HIS A 53 11.45 -12.94 9.59
C HIS A 53 11.32 -11.50 9.11
N VAL A 54 12.00 -10.54 9.75
CA VAL A 54 12.00 -9.12 9.34
C VAL A 54 12.86 -8.96 8.10
N VAL A 55 14.07 -9.54 8.09
CA VAL A 55 14.94 -9.50 6.90
C VAL A 55 14.24 -10.12 5.71
N GLU A 56 13.57 -11.27 5.87
CA GLU A 56 12.82 -11.92 4.79
C GLU A 56 11.61 -11.11 4.34
N LEU A 57 10.88 -10.46 5.27
CA LEU A 57 9.81 -9.52 4.94
C LEU A 57 10.32 -8.36 4.08
N LEU A 58 11.42 -7.71 4.50
CA LEU A 58 12.00 -6.56 3.80
C LEU A 58 12.56 -6.98 2.43
N ARG A 59 13.27 -8.12 2.37
CA ARG A 59 13.84 -8.66 1.13
C ARG A 59 12.77 -8.97 0.10
N GLY A 60 11.72 -9.68 0.50
CA GLY A 60 10.62 -10.06 -0.38
C GLY A 60 9.80 -8.85 -0.86
N ARG A 61 9.49 -7.92 0.06
CA ARG A 61 8.66 -6.75 -0.26
C ARG A 61 9.37 -5.74 -1.16
N TYR A 62 10.63 -5.42 -0.86
CA TYR A 62 11.38 -4.37 -1.58
C TYR A 62 12.32 -4.91 -2.66
N ARG A 63 12.20 -6.21 -3.00
CA ARG A 63 12.94 -6.89 -4.08
C ARG A 63 14.46 -6.66 -3.96
N ILE A 64 14.99 -6.85 -2.75
CA ILE A 64 16.42 -6.72 -2.49
C ILE A 64 17.14 -7.91 -3.14
N ASP A 65 17.76 -7.68 -4.30
CA ASP A 65 18.45 -8.69 -5.11
C ASP A 65 19.87 -8.99 -4.58
N LEU A 66 19.93 -9.47 -3.34
CA LEU A 66 21.15 -9.84 -2.65
C LEU A 66 20.98 -11.22 -1.99
N PRO A 67 22.02 -12.08 -1.99
CA PRO A 67 21.95 -13.39 -1.33
C PRO A 67 21.60 -13.24 0.15
N SER A 68 20.74 -14.12 0.71
CA SER A 68 20.33 -14.01 2.12
C SER A 68 21.53 -14.03 3.06
N ALA A 69 22.53 -14.86 2.79
CA ALA A 69 23.74 -14.97 3.60
C ALA A 69 24.53 -13.64 3.70
N ASP A 70 24.46 -12.79 2.68
CA ASP A 70 25.15 -11.48 2.66
C ASP A 70 24.45 -10.44 3.54
N LEU A 71 23.18 -10.66 3.91
CA LEU A 71 22.37 -9.73 4.72
C LEU A 71 22.63 -9.87 6.22
N TYR A 72 23.36 -10.90 6.64
CA TYR A 72 23.62 -11.22 8.04
C TYR A 72 25.08 -11.05 8.42
N GLY A 73 25.33 -10.58 9.64
CA GLY A 73 26.65 -10.48 10.24
C GLY A 73 27.12 -11.83 10.75
N LEU A 74 26.73 -12.22 11.96
CA LEU A 74 27.06 -13.52 12.58
C LEU A 74 25.84 -14.11 13.27
N THR A 75 25.87 -15.41 13.55
CA THR A 75 24.91 -15.98 14.50
C THR A 75 25.26 -15.60 15.93
N TYR A 76 24.29 -15.59 16.84
CA TYR A 76 24.54 -15.32 18.26
C TYR A 76 25.53 -16.31 18.90
N GLU A 77 25.51 -17.58 18.47
CA GLU A 77 26.45 -18.61 18.91
C GLU A 77 27.89 -18.30 18.45
N GLU A 78 28.06 -17.98 17.16
CA GLU A 78 29.36 -17.57 16.60
C GLU A 78 29.89 -16.29 17.26
N ALA A 79 29.02 -15.30 17.48
CA ALA A 79 29.40 -14.05 18.12
C ALA A 79 29.85 -14.26 19.57
N THR A 80 29.16 -15.12 20.32
CA THR A 80 29.52 -15.46 21.71
C THR A 80 30.85 -16.21 21.75
N ALA A 81 31.05 -17.19 20.85
CA ALA A 81 32.31 -17.93 20.75
C ALA A 81 33.49 -17.02 20.39
N LEU A 82 33.30 -16.14 19.40
CA LEU A 82 34.31 -15.19 18.96
C LEU A 82 34.64 -14.16 20.05
N GLN A 83 33.65 -13.65 20.75
CA GLN A 83 33.83 -12.73 21.88
C GLN A 83 34.63 -13.40 23.01
N ALA A 84 34.34 -14.67 23.32
CA ALA A 84 35.05 -15.41 24.36
C ALA A 84 36.51 -15.73 23.99
N GLU A 85 36.79 -16.03 22.72
CA GLU A 85 38.13 -16.38 22.23
C GLU A 85 39.00 -15.14 21.98
N ARG A 86 38.44 -14.09 21.37
CA ARG A 86 39.19 -12.97 20.78
C ARG A 86 38.74 -11.58 21.24
N GLY A 87 37.70 -11.49 22.07
CA GLY A 87 37.19 -10.24 22.61
C GLY A 87 36.20 -9.52 21.69
N VAL A 88 35.60 -8.45 22.22
CA VAL A 88 34.54 -7.66 21.55
C VAL A 88 35.08 -6.88 20.34
N ASP A 89 36.34 -6.46 20.37
CA ASP A 89 36.94 -5.68 19.28
C ASP A 89 37.02 -6.48 17.98
N GLU A 90 37.42 -7.76 18.07
CA GLU A 90 37.46 -8.66 16.92
C GLU A 90 36.05 -8.97 16.40
N LEU A 91 35.08 -9.19 17.30
CA LEU A 91 33.67 -9.36 16.94
C LEU A 91 33.16 -8.15 16.13
N VAL A 92 33.41 -6.94 16.62
CA VAL A 92 33.00 -5.70 15.93
C VAL A 92 33.71 -5.57 14.58
N SER A 93 35.01 -5.87 14.51
CA SER A 93 35.78 -5.85 13.26
C SER A 93 35.18 -6.74 12.17
N VAL A 94 34.85 -7.99 12.51
CA VAL A 94 34.21 -8.94 11.58
C VAL A 94 32.85 -8.44 11.10
N LEU A 95 32.04 -7.88 12.00
CA LEU A 95 30.73 -7.33 11.65
C LEU A 95 30.85 -6.10 10.74
N VAL A 96 31.84 -5.23 10.97
CA VAL A 96 32.14 -4.07 10.12
C VAL A 96 32.58 -4.51 8.73
N GLU A 97 33.45 -5.50 8.60
CA GLU A 97 33.90 -5.98 7.28
C GLU A 97 32.74 -6.52 6.44
N ARG A 98 31.84 -7.32 7.05
CA ARG A 98 30.64 -7.83 6.39
C ARG A 98 29.70 -6.68 6.00
N PHE A 99 29.46 -5.74 6.91
CA PHE A 99 28.65 -4.57 6.64
C PHE A 99 29.20 -3.73 5.46
N ARG A 100 30.49 -3.40 5.45
CA ARG A 100 31.13 -2.60 4.38
C ARG A 100 31.11 -3.31 3.02
N THR A 101 31.07 -4.63 2.99
CA THR A 101 30.93 -5.40 1.75
C THR A 101 29.55 -5.23 1.14
N LEU A 102 28.53 -5.17 1.98
CA LEU A 102 27.15 -4.91 1.56
C LEU A 102 26.94 -3.44 1.20
N GLU A 103 27.43 -2.53 2.04
CA GLU A 103 27.30 -1.08 1.89
C GLU A 103 27.79 -0.59 0.52
N ARG A 104 28.89 -1.16 0.00
CA ARG A 104 29.45 -0.81 -1.32
C ARG A 104 28.51 -1.08 -2.49
N LYS A 105 27.52 -1.97 -2.33
CA LYS A 105 26.54 -2.32 -3.36
C LYS A 105 25.29 -1.43 -3.31
N CYS A 106 25.10 -0.70 -2.22
CA CYS A 106 23.88 0.05 -1.91
C CYS A 106 24.12 1.57 -1.82
N GLN A 107 23.06 2.36 -1.93
CA GLN A 107 23.08 3.82 -1.74
C GLN A 107 22.58 4.22 -0.34
N ALA A 108 21.68 3.42 0.22
CA ALA A 108 21.24 3.53 1.60
C ALA A 108 21.16 2.15 2.26
N MET A 109 21.43 2.10 3.57
CA MET A 109 21.41 0.88 4.36
C MET A 109 20.45 1.03 5.54
N LEU A 110 19.59 0.04 5.75
CA LEU A 110 18.90 -0.16 7.02
C LEU A 110 19.64 -1.22 7.83
N VAL A 111 20.05 -0.89 9.04
CA VAL A 111 20.64 -1.84 9.99
C VAL A 111 19.61 -2.15 11.06
N LEU A 112 19.33 -3.45 11.25
CA LEU A 112 18.39 -3.95 12.26
C LEU A 112 19.19 -4.33 13.52
N GLY A 113 18.96 -3.64 14.63
CA GLY A 113 19.66 -3.86 15.90
C GLY A 113 19.39 -5.25 16.51
N THR A 114 20.12 -5.59 17.58
CA THR A 114 19.98 -6.90 18.27
C THR A 114 18.61 -7.08 18.91
N ASP A 115 18.09 -8.31 19.04
CA ASP A 115 16.72 -8.58 19.54
C ASP A 115 16.51 -8.43 21.05
N PHE A 116 17.56 -8.17 21.84
CA PHE A 116 17.51 -8.20 23.31
C PHE A 116 16.93 -9.52 23.87
N ALA A 117 16.90 -10.59 23.06
CA ALA A 117 16.24 -11.87 23.31
C ALA A 117 17.26 -12.97 23.61
N ASP A 118 17.20 -13.47 24.84
CA ASP A 118 17.96 -14.56 25.48
C ASP A 118 19.42 -14.66 25.07
N THR A 119 20.21 -13.67 25.51
CA THR A 119 21.55 -13.43 25.01
C THR A 119 22.56 -13.20 26.12
N SER A 120 23.65 -13.94 26.02
CA SER A 120 24.85 -13.93 26.84
C SER A 120 25.79 -12.75 26.56
N ILE A 121 25.36 -11.74 25.77
CA ILE A 121 26.14 -10.56 25.43
C ILE A 121 25.86 -9.47 26.48
N PRO A 122 26.85 -9.09 27.31
CA PRO A 122 26.66 -8.03 28.30
C PRO A 122 26.44 -6.67 27.63
N ASP A 123 25.52 -5.88 28.18
CA ASP A 123 25.26 -4.48 27.78
C ASP A 123 24.99 -4.29 26.28
N GLU A 124 23.90 -4.91 25.79
CA GLU A 124 23.49 -4.84 24.38
C GLU A 124 23.27 -3.42 23.86
N LEU A 125 22.87 -2.47 24.72
CA LEU A 125 22.72 -1.08 24.31
C LEU A 125 24.08 -0.51 23.91
N ALA A 126 25.12 -0.68 24.75
CA ALA A 126 26.47 -0.26 24.43
C ALA A 126 27.03 -0.96 23.19
N PHE A 127 26.72 -2.25 23.01
CA PHE A 127 27.11 -2.99 21.81
C PHE A 127 26.46 -2.43 20.53
N ASN A 128 25.15 -2.18 20.53
CA ASN A 128 24.45 -1.57 19.38
C ASN A 128 24.98 -0.16 19.09
N ALA A 129 25.22 0.65 20.12
CA ALA A 129 25.79 1.99 19.98
C ALA A 129 27.18 1.94 19.32
N ARG A 130 28.03 1.02 19.76
CA ARG A 130 29.35 0.79 19.18
C ARG A 130 29.26 0.40 17.70
N LEU A 131 28.41 -0.56 17.35
CA LEU A 131 28.21 -0.96 15.95
C LEU A 131 27.72 0.20 15.09
N ALA A 132 26.76 0.98 15.57
CA ALA A 132 26.25 2.14 14.85
C ALA A 132 27.35 3.17 14.55
N ASN A 133 28.23 3.44 15.52
CA ASN A 133 29.37 4.34 15.35
C ASN A 133 30.37 3.82 14.30
N GLU A 134 30.74 2.54 14.37
CA GLU A 134 31.69 1.92 13.43
C GLU A 134 31.14 1.79 12.00
N PHE A 135 29.83 1.58 11.89
CA PHE A 135 29.12 1.61 10.60
C PHE A 135 28.96 3.03 10.06
N GLY A 136 29.13 4.07 10.89
CA GLY A 136 28.84 5.45 10.55
C GLY A 136 27.36 5.70 10.30
N ALA A 137 26.50 5.00 11.04
CA ALA A 137 25.05 5.03 10.88
C ALA A 137 24.38 6.02 11.84
N TRP A 138 23.30 6.64 11.38
CA TRP A 138 22.39 7.41 12.24
C TRP A 138 21.55 6.45 13.08
N VAL A 139 21.44 6.67 14.39
CA VAL A 139 20.68 5.78 15.28
C VAL A 139 19.25 6.27 15.41
N LEU A 140 18.29 5.35 15.30
CA LEU A 140 16.87 5.57 15.57
C LEU A 140 16.43 4.61 16.69
N PRO A 141 16.54 5.01 17.97
CA PRO A 141 16.13 4.18 19.09
C PRO A 141 14.60 4.08 19.21
N VAL A 142 14.12 2.88 19.54
CA VAL A 142 12.72 2.57 19.76
C VAL A 142 12.50 2.16 21.21
N VAL A 143 11.59 2.87 21.88
CA VAL A 143 11.16 2.61 23.26
C VAL A 143 9.75 2.01 23.23
N GLY A 144 9.57 0.87 23.89
CA GLY A 144 8.24 0.26 24.06
C GLY A 144 7.44 0.96 25.15
N GLY A 145 6.17 1.26 24.87
CA GLY A 145 5.23 1.86 25.81
C GLY A 145 4.05 0.96 26.19
N LEU A 146 4.10 -0.33 25.81
CA LEU A 146 2.99 -1.25 26.04
C LEU A 146 2.72 -1.43 27.54
N ARG A 147 1.52 -1.07 28.00
CA ARG A 147 1.09 -1.13 29.42
C ARG A 147 1.95 -0.28 30.36
N GLU A 148 2.72 0.66 29.83
CA GLU A 148 3.51 1.60 30.61
C GLU A 148 2.75 2.91 30.82
N SER A 149 3.07 3.62 31.91
CA SER A 149 2.51 4.95 32.17
C SER A 149 3.17 6.02 31.29
N ALA A 150 2.45 7.12 31.03
CA ALA A 150 3.01 8.27 30.32
C ALA A 150 4.30 8.82 30.96
N ASP A 151 4.45 8.74 32.29
CA ASP A 151 5.67 9.13 33.00
C ASP A 151 6.84 8.19 32.72
N ALA A 152 6.60 6.88 32.77
CA ALA A 152 7.62 5.86 32.50
C ALA A 152 8.15 5.98 31.07
N VAL A 153 7.25 6.09 30.07
CA VAL A 153 7.65 6.23 28.66
C VAL A 153 8.49 7.49 28.43
N VAL A 154 8.10 8.64 29.00
CA VAL A 154 8.86 9.90 28.86
C VAL A 154 10.23 9.79 29.52
N ALA A 155 10.32 9.16 30.70
CA ALA A 155 11.59 8.93 31.38
C ALA A 155 12.51 8.03 30.55
N GLU A 156 11.97 6.94 30.02
CA GLU A 156 12.72 5.95 29.24
C GLU A 156 13.25 6.54 27.92
N VAL A 157 12.43 7.30 27.20
CA VAL A 157 12.89 8.03 26.00
C VAL A 157 14.05 8.98 26.31
N ARG A 158 13.98 9.71 27.43
CA ARG A 158 15.06 10.63 27.83
C ARG A 158 16.32 9.89 28.26
N ASN A 159 16.18 8.76 28.95
CA ASN A 159 17.30 7.92 29.38
C ASN A 159 17.99 7.28 28.19
N ALA A 160 17.22 6.68 27.28
CA ALA A 160 17.70 6.11 26.03
C ALA A 160 18.46 7.13 25.18
N TYR A 161 17.90 8.33 25.00
CA TYR A 161 18.58 9.40 24.27
C TYR A 161 19.92 9.77 24.91
N ARG A 162 19.97 9.93 26.23
CA ARG A 162 21.21 10.23 26.95
C ARG A 162 22.23 9.11 26.80
N ALA A 163 21.82 7.85 26.95
CA ALA A 163 22.69 6.70 26.82
C ALA A 163 23.37 6.65 25.44
N TYR A 164 22.61 6.78 24.35
CA TYR A 164 23.19 6.82 23.00
C TYR A 164 24.06 8.07 22.77
N THR A 165 23.69 9.22 23.33
CA THR A 165 24.49 10.45 23.22
C THR A 165 25.83 10.31 23.96
N ASP A 166 25.82 9.77 25.18
CA ASP A 166 27.00 9.55 26.02
C ASP A 166 27.94 8.52 25.39
N LEU A 167 27.40 7.57 24.61
CA LEU A 167 28.13 6.59 23.80
C LEU A 167 28.57 7.13 22.42
N GLY A 168 28.36 8.43 22.16
CA GLY A 168 28.85 9.11 20.96
C GLY A 168 28.03 8.89 19.67
N CYS A 169 26.82 8.36 19.78
CA CYS A 169 25.97 8.09 18.61
C CYS A 169 25.27 9.35 18.10
N ASN A 170 25.21 9.48 16.77
CA ASN A 170 24.38 10.47 16.10
C ASN A 170 22.93 10.00 16.07
N THR A 171 22.13 10.45 17.03
CA THR A 171 20.71 10.09 17.13
C THR A 171 19.87 10.91 16.15
N LEU A 172 19.17 10.21 15.25
CA LEU A 172 18.32 10.79 14.22
C LEU A 172 17.03 11.40 14.79
N ALA A 173 16.34 10.57 15.57
CA ALA A 173 15.10 10.86 16.28
C ALA A 173 14.90 9.78 17.36
N MET A 174 13.91 9.96 18.22
CA MET A 174 13.44 8.94 19.15
C MET A 174 12.05 8.46 18.74
N VAL A 175 11.78 7.17 18.89
CA VAL A 175 10.44 6.62 18.68
C VAL A 175 9.93 5.98 19.96
N ALA A 176 8.78 6.42 20.46
CA ALA A 176 8.02 5.70 21.48
C ALA A 176 6.89 4.94 20.78
N ASN A 177 6.93 3.62 20.83
CA ASN A 177 6.00 2.74 20.11
C ASN A 177 5.11 1.95 21.08
N ARG A 178 3.99 1.43 20.59
CA ARG A 178 3.02 0.66 21.39
C ARG A 178 2.44 1.46 22.57
N VAL A 179 2.32 2.78 22.41
CA VAL A 179 1.85 3.68 23.48
C VAL A 179 0.33 3.60 23.62
N THR A 180 -0.18 3.60 24.86
CA THR A 180 -1.63 3.68 25.11
C THR A 180 -2.23 4.90 24.39
N PRO A 181 -3.26 4.76 23.52
CA PRO A 181 -3.77 5.85 22.70
C PRO A 181 -4.17 7.12 23.49
N ALA A 182 -4.72 6.94 24.70
CA ALA A 182 -5.12 8.03 25.59
C ALA A 182 -3.91 8.89 26.07
N ASP A 183 -2.74 8.27 26.22
CA ASP A 183 -1.55 8.92 26.79
C ASP A 183 -0.70 9.65 25.72
N LYS A 184 -0.94 9.35 24.43
CA LYS A 184 -0.16 9.86 23.29
C LYS A 184 0.03 11.38 23.34
N GLN A 185 -1.05 12.14 23.53
CA GLN A 185 -0.98 13.60 23.53
C GLN A 185 -0.17 14.16 24.72
N GLN A 186 -0.31 13.53 25.89
CA GLN A 186 0.44 13.91 27.08
C GLN A 186 1.94 13.67 26.88
N ILE A 187 2.31 12.51 26.35
CA ILE A 187 3.70 12.14 26.08
C ILE A 187 4.32 13.10 25.05
N ALA A 188 3.63 13.34 23.92
CA ALA A 188 4.10 14.23 22.86
C ALA A 188 4.41 15.64 23.37
N ARG A 189 3.52 16.22 24.21
CA ARG A 189 3.73 17.55 24.83
C ARG A 189 4.94 17.60 25.75
N ARG A 190 5.27 16.50 26.42
CA ARG A 190 6.39 16.43 27.38
C ARG A 190 7.74 16.18 26.73
N LEU A 191 7.75 15.64 25.52
CA LEU A 191 8.97 15.37 24.73
C LEU A 191 9.28 16.47 23.71
N THR A 192 8.42 17.49 23.54
CA THR A 192 8.61 18.56 22.54
C THR A 192 9.93 19.33 22.68
N THR A 193 10.42 19.53 23.91
CA THR A 193 11.62 20.36 24.16
C THR A 193 12.86 19.57 24.57
N ARG A 194 12.69 18.34 25.05
CA ARG A 194 13.76 17.45 25.49
C ARG A 194 13.37 16.01 25.21
N PRO A 195 14.16 15.25 24.42
CA PRO A 195 15.49 15.57 23.87
C PRO A 195 15.51 16.59 22.71
N PRO A 196 16.68 17.14 22.31
CA PRO A 196 16.82 18.08 21.18
C PRO A 196 16.77 17.38 19.80
N VAL A 197 16.02 16.28 19.72
CA VAL A 197 15.75 15.53 18.49
C VAL A 197 14.23 15.23 18.44
N PRO A 198 13.66 15.01 17.24
CA PRO A 198 12.26 14.70 17.09
C PRO A 198 11.90 13.45 17.88
N CYS A 199 10.72 13.47 18.49
CA CYS A 199 10.18 12.33 19.23
C CYS A 199 8.84 11.95 18.61
N TYR A 200 8.81 10.80 17.94
CA TYR A 200 7.62 10.28 17.30
C TYR A 200 6.91 9.29 18.22
N ILE A 201 5.60 9.45 18.39
CA ILE A 201 4.80 8.65 19.33
C ILE A 201 3.78 7.84 18.54
N LEU A 202 4.03 6.54 18.44
CA LEU A 202 3.19 5.56 17.76
C LEU A 202 2.29 4.88 18.80
N PRO A 203 0.96 5.01 18.69
CA PRO A 203 0.04 4.32 19.58
C PRO A 203 0.05 2.81 19.32
N GLU A 204 -0.38 2.03 20.33
CA GLU A 204 -0.61 0.60 20.17
C GLU A 204 -1.73 0.36 19.16
N GLU A 205 -1.44 -0.51 18.18
CA GLU A 205 -2.41 -0.97 17.18
C GLU A 205 -2.67 -2.47 17.40
N PRO A 206 -3.80 -2.85 18.02
CA PRO A 206 -4.10 -4.24 18.37
C PRO A 206 -4.05 -5.20 17.17
N ALA A 207 -4.38 -4.74 15.96
CA ALA A 207 -4.33 -5.57 14.76
C ALA A 207 -2.92 -6.07 14.42
N LEU A 208 -1.87 -5.34 14.83
CA LEU A 208 -0.48 -5.77 14.61
C LEU A 208 -0.08 -6.91 15.56
N ALA A 209 -0.57 -6.88 16.79
CA ALA A 209 -0.31 -7.88 17.82
C ALA A 209 -1.23 -9.12 17.73
N ALA A 210 -2.36 -9.02 17.04
CA ALA A 210 -3.30 -10.12 16.85
C ALA A 210 -2.65 -11.28 16.05
N PRO A 211 -2.59 -12.53 16.54
CA PRO A 211 -2.04 -13.64 15.76
C PRO A 211 -2.97 -14.07 14.62
N THR A 212 -2.45 -14.69 13.56
CA THR A 212 -3.31 -15.31 12.54
C THR A 212 -3.82 -16.68 12.99
N VAL A 213 -4.88 -17.18 12.37
CA VAL A 213 -5.34 -18.55 12.62
C VAL A 213 -4.24 -19.57 12.32
N ALA A 214 -3.43 -19.36 11.27
CA ALA A 214 -2.26 -20.19 10.97
C ALA A 214 -1.24 -20.20 12.11
N GLN A 215 -0.98 -19.04 12.75
CA GLN A 215 -0.10 -18.94 13.91
C GLN A 215 -0.69 -19.67 15.13
N VAL A 216 -2.00 -19.58 15.34
CA VAL A 216 -2.71 -20.36 16.38
C VAL A 216 -2.56 -21.86 16.15
N VAL A 217 -2.74 -22.31 14.90
CA VAL A 217 -2.57 -23.72 14.51
C VAL A 217 -1.15 -24.19 14.81
N GLN A 218 -0.14 -23.41 14.41
CA GLN A 218 1.26 -23.74 14.67
C GLN A 218 1.59 -23.77 16.17
N ALA A 219 1.12 -22.79 16.95
CA ALA A 219 1.41 -22.68 18.37
C ALA A 219 0.75 -23.78 19.22
N THR A 220 -0.41 -24.27 18.78
CA THR A 220 -1.17 -25.31 19.49
C THR A 220 -0.93 -26.72 18.95
N GLY A 221 -0.18 -26.86 17.85
CA GLY A 221 -0.05 -28.14 17.14
C GLY A 221 -1.37 -28.68 16.60
N ALA A 222 -2.33 -27.80 16.32
CA ALA A 222 -3.67 -28.20 15.89
C ALA A 222 -3.67 -28.74 14.46
N GLU A 223 -4.62 -29.62 14.17
CA GLU A 223 -4.89 -30.10 12.82
C GLU A 223 -6.04 -29.29 12.19
N VAL A 224 -5.91 -28.90 10.92
CA VAL A 224 -6.97 -28.21 10.19
C VAL A 224 -8.01 -29.21 9.67
N LEU A 225 -9.25 -29.11 10.15
CA LEU A 225 -10.36 -29.97 9.73
C LEU A 225 -11.17 -29.33 8.59
N LEU A 226 -11.39 -28.01 8.65
CA LEU A 226 -12.04 -27.20 7.62
C LEU A 226 -11.28 -25.89 7.48
N GLY A 227 -11.42 -25.23 6.32
CA GLY A 227 -10.84 -23.93 6.04
C GLY A 227 -9.98 -23.93 4.78
N ASP A 228 -9.70 -22.74 4.28
CA ASP A 228 -8.77 -22.53 3.17
C ASP A 228 -7.61 -21.59 3.59
N ALA A 229 -6.72 -21.27 2.65
CA ALA A 229 -5.60 -20.37 2.91
C ALA A 229 -6.03 -18.96 3.34
N THR A 230 -7.18 -18.47 2.84
CA THR A 230 -7.72 -17.15 3.20
C THR A 230 -8.24 -17.15 4.62
N GLY A 231 -8.98 -18.19 5.02
CA GLY A 231 -9.44 -18.38 6.38
C GLY A 231 -8.28 -18.48 7.38
N LEU A 232 -7.25 -19.27 7.05
CA LEU A 232 -6.07 -19.41 7.90
C LEU A 232 -5.26 -18.11 8.06
N ALA A 233 -5.37 -17.18 7.11
CA ALA A 233 -4.74 -15.87 7.15
C ALA A 233 -5.54 -14.81 7.93
N ARG A 234 -6.74 -15.12 8.44
CA ARG A 234 -7.53 -14.20 9.26
C ARG A 234 -6.83 -13.89 10.58
N ASP A 235 -6.90 -12.63 11.00
CA ASP A 235 -6.39 -12.19 12.30
C ASP A 235 -7.37 -12.57 13.42
N VAL A 236 -6.82 -13.13 14.49
CA VAL A 236 -7.53 -13.49 15.72
C VAL A 236 -7.44 -12.31 16.67
N ARG A 237 -8.51 -11.53 16.77
CA ARG A 237 -8.58 -10.33 17.62
C ARG A 237 -8.81 -10.63 19.09
N GLY A 238 -9.29 -11.83 19.39
CA GLY A 238 -9.55 -12.29 20.75
C GLY A 238 -9.97 -13.75 20.78
N PHE A 239 -10.12 -14.29 21.98
CA PHE A 239 -10.54 -15.67 22.19
C PHE A 239 -11.84 -15.71 22.98
N VAL A 240 -12.82 -16.47 22.49
CA VAL A 240 -14.10 -16.71 23.18
C VAL A 240 -14.17 -18.17 23.57
N PHE A 241 -14.22 -18.45 24.87
CA PHE A 241 -14.21 -19.81 25.39
C PHE A 241 -15.64 -20.37 25.54
N GLY A 242 -15.96 -21.40 24.76
CA GLY A 242 -17.24 -22.09 24.72
C GLY A 242 -17.46 -23.04 25.89
N GLY A 243 -17.85 -22.50 27.05
CA GLY A 243 -18.27 -23.29 28.22
C GLY A 243 -19.78 -23.27 28.49
N ALA A 244 -20.46 -22.19 28.10
CA ALA A 244 -21.88 -21.98 28.39
C ALA A 244 -22.81 -22.66 27.36
N THR A 245 -24.13 -22.57 27.59
CA THR A 245 -25.15 -22.97 26.62
C THR A 245 -25.17 -22.01 25.43
N LEU A 246 -25.69 -22.49 24.28
CA LEU A 246 -25.67 -21.73 23.03
C LEU A 246 -26.24 -20.29 23.14
N PRO A 247 -27.39 -20.02 23.79
CA PRO A 247 -27.92 -18.66 23.91
C PRO A 247 -26.97 -17.68 24.62
N THR A 248 -26.36 -18.12 25.72
CA THR A 248 -25.38 -17.31 26.47
C THR A 248 -24.09 -17.14 25.67
N PHE A 249 -23.66 -18.19 24.97
CA PHE A 249 -22.46 -18.17 24.16
C PHE A 249 -22.56 -17.21 22.96
N LEU A 250 -23.69 -17.20 22.25
CA LEU A 250 -23.89 -16.31 21.09
C LEU A 250 -23.78 -14.83 21.46
N ALA A 251 -24.26 -14.44 22.65
CA ALA A 251 -24.11 -13.08 23.16
C ALA A 251 -22.68 -12.69 23.52
N ALA A 252 -21.79 -13.67 23.70
CA ALA A 252 -20.38 -13.47 24.03
C ALA A 252 -19.46 -13.45 22.79
N LEU A 253 -19.99 -13.79 21.61
CA LEU A 253 -19.22 -13.73 20.37
C LEU A 253 -18.83 -12.27 20.08
N THR A 254 -17.57 -12.10 19.70
CA THR A 254 -17.02 -10.81 19.28
C THR A 254 -16.40 -10.93 17.89
N GLU A 255 -16.28 -9.80 17.21
CA GLU A 255 -15.75 -9.73 15.86
C GLU A 255 -14.29 -10.20 15.81
N GLY A 256 -13.96 -11.06 14.84
CA GLY A 256 -12.61 -11.60 14.68
C GLY A 256 -12.16 -12.53 15.81
N ALA A 257 -13.09 -13.00 16.64
CA ALA A 257 -12.77 -13.95 17.70
C ALA A 257 -12.42 -15.33 17.14
N MET A 258 -11.45 -16.00 17.76
CA MET A 258 -11.29 -17.45 17.66
C MET A 258 -12.11 -18.10 18.77
N VAL A 259 -13.11 -18.89 18.39
CA VAL A 259 -13.92 -19.63 19.35
C VAL A 259 -13.15 -20.86 19.81
N VAL A 260 -12.94 -21.01 21.11
CA VAL A 260 -12.26 -22.17 21.70
C VAL A 260 -13.27 -23.01 22.45
N THR A 261 -13.55 -24.23 21.99
CA THR A 261 -14.58 -25.08 22.59
C THR A 261 -14.17 -26.56 22.60
N PRO A 262 -14.59 -27.37 23.58
CA PRO A 262 -14.45 -28.82 23.50
C PRO A 262 -15.03 -29.41 22.21
N GLY A 263 -14.35 -30.40 21.61
CA GLY A 263 -14.77 -31.02 20.35
C GLY A 263 -16.09 -31.80 20.40
N ASP A 264 -16.61 -32.09 21.60
CA ASP A 264 -17.92 -32.71 21.82
C ASP A 264 -19.09 -31.69 21.85
N ARG A 265 -18.80 -30.38 21.83
CA ARG A 265 -19.79 -29.29 21.76
C ARG A 265 -20.18 -28.95 20.33
N ALA A 266 -20.80 -29.92 19.65
CA ALA A 266 -21.29 -29.76 18.27
C ALA A 266 -22.30 -28.61 18.14
N ASP A 267 -23.09 -28.34 19.18
CA ASP A 267 -24.04 -27.22 19.26
C ASP A 267 -23.34 -25.86 19.12
N LEU A 268 -22.21 -25.67 19.81
CA LEU A 268 -21.44 -24.42 19.75
C LEU A 268 -20.72 -24.24 18.42
N LEU A 269 -20.18 -25.32 17.84
CA LEU A 269 -19.58 -25.27 16.51
C LEU A 269 -20.60 -24.80 15.46
N VAL A 270 -21.75 -25.47 15.38
CA VAL A 270 -22.79 -25.14 14.40
C VAL A 270 -23.37 -23.75 14.66
N GLY A 271 -23.64 -23.41 15.92
CA GLY A 271 -24.16 -22.10 16.30
C GLY A 271 -23.20 -20.96 15.95
N THR A 272 -21.90 -21.15 16.16
CA THR A 272 -20.87 -20.16 15.80
C THR A 272 -20.84 -19.93 14.29
N LEU A 273 -20.80 -21.00 13.49
CA LEU A 273 -20.71 -20.90 12.04
C LEU A 273 -22.00 -20.31 11.44
N ALA A 274 -23.16 -20.63 12.01
CA ALA A 274 -24.43 -20.02 11.62
C ALA A 274 -24.45 -18.51 11.92
N ALA A 275 -23.94 -18.10 13.08
CA ALA A 275 -23.82 -16.68 13.46
C ALA A 275 -22.87 -15.92 12.51
N HIS A 276 -21.74 -16.53 12.14
CA HIS A 276 -20.82 -16.00 11.14
C HIS A 276 -21.48 -15.80 9.78
N ALA A 277 -22.19 -16.82 9.29
CA ALA A 277 -22.88 -16.77 7.99
C ALA A 277 -23.98 -15.70 7.95
N ALA A 278 -24.63 -15.45 9.09
CA ALA A 278 -25.60 -14.37 9.26
C ALA A 278 -24.96 -12.99 9.48
N SER A 279 -23.63 -12.88 9.43
CA SER A 279 -22.88 -11.63 9.67
C SER A 279 -23.10 -11.02 11.06
N SER A 280 -23.26 -11.85 12.10
CA SER A 280 -23.54 -11.37 13.47
C SER A 280 -22.91 -12.25 14.58
N PRO A 281 -21.72 -11.89 15.10
CA PRO A 281 -20.62 -11.17 14.47
C PRO A 281 -19.69 -12.12 13.67
N PRO A 282 -18.91 -11.62 12.70
CA PRO A 282 -18.00 -12.46 11.94
C PRO A 282 -16.80 -12.90 12.79
N ILE A 283 -16.44 -14.19 12.72
CA ILE A 283 -15.37 -14.80 13.52
C ILE A 283 -14.12 -15.15 12.69
N ALA A 284 -12.99 -15.32 13.36
CA ALA A 284 -11.74 -15.75 12.74
C ALA A 284 -11.73 -17.26 12.46
N GLY A 285 -12.27 -18.06 13.37
CA GLY A 285 -12.34 -19.52 13.23
C GLY A 285 -12.78 -20.21 14.52
N VAL A 286 -12.80 -21.55 14.50
CA VAL A 286 -13.13 -22.39 15.66
C VAL A 286 -11.99 -23.35 15.97
N LEU A 287 -11.50 -23.32 17.22
CA LEU A 287 -10.49 -24.21 17.78
C LEU A 287 -11.16 -25.21 18.71
N LEU A 288 -11.19 -26.45 18.27
CA LEU A 288 -11.70 -27.58 19.03
C LEU A 288 -10.59 -28.12 19.94
N THR A 289 -10.91 -28.40 21.20
CA THR A 289 -9.98 -28.94 22.19
C THR A 289 -10.29 -30.40 22.51
N LEU A 290 -9.44 -31.03 23.34
CA LEU A 290 -9.52 -32.44 23.78
C LEU A 290 -9.17 -33.47 22.70
N GLY A 291 -8.68 -33.06 21.53
CA GLY A 291 -8.45 -33.97 20.40
C GLY A 291 -9.72 -34.61 19.84
N ILE A 292 -10.91 -34.15 20.26
CA ILE A 292 -12.19 -34.72 19.84
C ILE A 292 -12.61 -34.12 18.51
N ARG A 293 -12.94 -34.98 17.54
CA ARG A 293 -13.53 -34.58 16.26
C ARG A 293 -15.05 -34.74 16.30
N PRO A 294 -15.82 -33.72 15.91
CA PRO A 294 -17.25 -33.86 15.71
C PRO A 294 -17.58 -34.93 14.66
N GLY A 295 -18.76 -35.53 14.75
CA GLY A 295 -19.20 -36.55 13.80
C GLY A 295 -19.27 -36.07 12.35
N PRO A 296 -19.26 -36.98 11.36
CA PRO A 296 -19.17 -36.64 9.94
C PRO A 296 -20.33 -35.76 9.46
N ASP A 297 -21.55 -35.97 9.97
CA ASP A 297 -22.71 -35.16 9.60
C ASP A 297 -22.61 -33.72 10.10
N VAL A 298 -22.07 -33.53 11.32
CA VAL A 298 -21.82 -32.21 11.89
C VAL A 298 -20.75 -31.48 11.08
N MET A 299 -19.67 -32.17 10.71
CA MET A 299 -18.61 -31.59 9.88
C MET A 299 -19.09 -31.22 8.47
N ALA A 300 -19.94 -32.06 7.87
CA ALA A 300 -20.54 -31.78 6.57
C ALA A 300 -21.54 -30.60 6.62
N LEU A 301 -22.23 -30.40 7.73
CA LEU A 301 -23.06 -29.21 7.96
C LEU A 301 -22.19 -27.96 8.16
N ALA A 302 -21.17 -28.05 9.01
CA ALA A 302 -20.22 -26.97 9.29
C ALA A 302 -19.58 -26.41 8.02
N GLY A 303 -19.08 -27.29 7.13
CA GLY A 303 -18.47 -26.88 5.86
C GLY A 303 -19.43 -26.19 4.88
N ARG A 304 -20.74 -26.44 4.99
CA ARG A 304 -21.77 -25.79 4.14
C ARG A 304 -22.29 -24.47 4.72
N LEU A 305 -22.33 -24.34 6.04
CA LEU A 305 -22.82 -23.14 6.72
C LEU A 305 -21.89 -21.95 6.50
N ALA A 306 -20.58 -22.16 6.61
CA ALA A 306 -19.59 -21.10 6.55
C ALA A 306 -18.36 -21.56 5.74
N PRO A 307 -18.48 -21.66 4.39
CA PRO A 307 -17.38 -22.07 3.54
C PRO A 307 -16.12 -21.22 3.76
N GLY A 308 -14.95 -21.87 3.79
CA GLY A 308 -13.65 -21.21 4.00
C GLY A 308 -13.32 -20.84 5.46
N THR A 309 -14.29 -20.89 6.38
CA THR A 309 -14.03 -20.61 7.80
C THR A 309 -13.24 -21.75 8.45
N PRO A 310 -12.08 -21.47 9.08
CA PRO A 310 -11.27 -22.50 9.70
C PRO A 310 -11.97 -23.19 10.88
N VAL A 311 -11.94 -24.52 10.88
CA VAL A 311 -12.22 -25.35 12.04
C VAL A 311 -11.00 -26.23 12.26
N VAL A 312 -10.37 -26.10 13.42
CA VAL A 312 -9.09 -26.76 13.72
C VAL A 312 -9.21 -27.51 15.05
N VAL A 313 -8.43 -28.57 15.25
CA VAL A 313 -8.49 -29.39 16.47
C VAL A 313 -7.11 -29.49 17.13
N ALA A 314 -7.00 -28.99 18.36
CA ALA A 314 -5.81 -29.16 19.18
C ALA A 314 -5.82 -30.54 19.87
N PRO A 315 -4.67 -31.22 19.94
CA PRO A 315 -4.57 -32.53 20.61
C PRO A 315 -4.67 -32.41 22.15
N GLU A 316 -4.36 -31.23 22.69
CA GLU A 316 -4.31 -31.00 24.14
C GLU A 316 -5.67 -30.64 24.76
N GLY A 317 -5.73 -30.65 26.09
CA GLY A 317 -6.91 -30.23 26.85
C GLY A 317 -7.09 -28.72 26.89
N SER A 318 -8.34 -28.27 27.10
CA SER A 318 -8.73 -26.86 26.99
C SER A 318 -7.86 -25.88 27.79
N TRP A 319 -7.42 -26.25 28.99
CA TRP A 319 -6.56 -25.39 29.81
C TRP A 319 -5.16 -25.21 29.22
N VAL A 320 -4.53 -26.30 28.77
CA VAL A 320 -3.17 -26.24 28.19
C VAL A 320 -3.21 -25.47 26.88
N THR A 321 -4.22 -25.72 26.05
CA THR A 321 -4.48 -24.91 24.85
C THR A 321 -4.66 -23.43 25.19
N ALA A 322 -5.48 -23.08 26.18
CA ALA A 322 -5.68 -21.69 26.60
C ALA A 322 -4.39 -21.02 27.09
N ALA A 323 -3.55 -21.76 27.84
CA ALA A 323 -2.26 -21.27 28.31
C ALA A 323 -1.30 -20.97 27.15
N SER A 324 -1.22 -21.87 26.16
CA SER A 324 -0.41 -21.67 24.94
C SER A 324 -0.88 -20.48 24.10
N LEU A 325 -2.17 -20.14 24.15
CA LEU A 325 -2.72 -18.97 23.45
C LEU A 325 -2.46 -17.65 24.19
N SER A 326 -2.33 -17.67 25.52
CA SER A 326 -2.26 -16.47 26.37
C SER A 326 -0.98 -15.64 26.17
N GLY A 327 0.06 -16.22 25.56
CA GLY A 327 1.31 -15.53 25.20
C GLY A 327 1.55 -15.41 23.69
N LEU A 328 0.58 -15.77 22.86
CA LEU A 328 0.74 -15.77 21.42
C LEU A 328 0.54 -14.36 20.85
N GLU A 329 1.64 -13.68 20.56
CA GLU A 329 1.63 -12.42 19.80
C GLU A 329 1.84 -12.68 18.30
N GLY A 330 1.07 -11.96 17.49
CA GLY A 330 1.25 -11.88 16.06
C GLY A 330 2.60 -11.24 15.70
N ARG A 331 3.27 -11.80 14.69
CA ARG A 331 4.53 -11.28 14.15
C ARG A 331 4.34 -10.70 12.75
N LEU A 332 5.08 -9.65 12.40
CA LEU A 332 5.17 -9.14 11.03
C LEU A 332 6.04 -10.09 10.21
N THR A 333 5.45 -10.76 9.21
CA THR A 333 6.14 -11.71 8.34
C THR A 333 5.79 -11.45 6.89
N ALA A 334 6.60 -11.98 5.96
CA ALA A 334 6.28 -11.95 4.52
C ALA A 334 4.91 -12.58 4.18
N ALA A 335 4.42 -13.49 5.03
CA ALA A 335 3.11 -14.14 4.89
C ALA A 335 1.93 -13.30 5.43
N SER A 336 2.18 -12.13 6.02
CA SER A 336 1.17 -11.28 6.67
C SER A 336 1.10 -9.88 6.03
N PRO A 337 0.73 -9.76 4.74
CA PRO A 337 0.78 -8.49 4.02
C PRO A 337 -0.13 -7.41 4.64
N ARG A 338 -1.28 -7.79 5.21
CA ARG A 338 -2.23 -6.86 5.85
C ARG A 338 -1.63 -6.13 7.06
N LYS A 339 -0.83 -6.84 7.86
CA LYS A 339 -0.13 -6.26 9.01
C LYS A 339 0.97 -5.31 8.54
N ALA A 340 1.68 -5.65 7.46
CA ALA A 340 2.68 -4.76 6.88
C ALA A 340 2.06 -3.43 6.43
N GLU A 341 0.91 -3.46 5.74
CA GLU A 341 0.20 -2.22 5.36
C GLU A 341 -0.30 -1.42 6.57
N THR A 342 -0.78 -2.10 7.61
CA THR A 342 -1.21 -1.46 8.87
C THR A 342 -0.02 -0.78 9.58
N ALA A 343 1.13 -1.46 9.65
CA ALA A 343 2.34 -0.93 10.25
C ALA A 343 2.86 0.29 9.49
N LEU A 344 2.88 0.24 8.16
CA LEU A 344 3.25 1.37 7.31
C LEU A 344 2.29 2.55 7.49
N GLY A 345 0.98 2.27 7.49
CA GLY A 345 -0.05 3.27 7.74
C GLY A 345 0.11 3.98 9.08
N LEU A 346 0.38 3.21 10.14
CA LEU A 346 0.65 3.69 11.49
C LEU A 346 1.91 4.57 11.54
N PHE A 347 3.02 4.08 10.97
CA PHE A 347 4.29 4.81 10.91
C PHE A 347 4.12 6.16 10.21
N GLU A 348 3.62 6.15 8.97
CA GLU A 348 3.42 7.35 8.16
C GLU A 348 2.40 8.35 8.79
N LEU A 349 1.54 7.91 9.72
CA LEU A 349 0.56 8.79 10.40
C LEU A 349 1.17 9.51 11.59
N HIS A 350 2.22 8.95 12.17
CA HIS A 350 2.77 9.35 13.44
C HIS A 350 4.21 9.85 13.35
N VAL A 351 4.86 9.65 12.21
CA VAL A 351 6.23 10.04 11.92
C VAL A 351 6.23 11.07 10.80
N ASP A 352 6.90 12.21 11.05
CA ASP A 352 7.19 13.18 10.00
C ASP A 352 8.32 12.61 9.11
N THR A 353 7.90 11.97 8.02
CA THR A 353 8.82 11.34 7.08
C THR A 353 9.72 12.37 6.42
N ALA A 354 9.21 13.54 6.08
CA ALA A 354 9.97 14.60 5.42
C ALA A 354 11.08 15.15 6.33
N GLU A 355 10.79 15.40 7.60
CA GLU A 355 11.81 15.78 8.59
C GLU A 355 12.87 14.69 8.73
N LEU A 356 12.45 13.42 8.84
CA LEU A 356 13.37 12.29 9.00
C LEU A 356 14.36 12.18 7.82
N ILE A 357 13.87 12.30 6.58
CA ILE A 357 14.73 12.27 5.39
C ILE A 357 15.73 13.41 5.37
N SER A 358 15.26 14.63 5.68
CA SER A 358 16.11 15.82 5.62
C SER A 358 17.34 15.69 6.53
N ARG A 359 17.16 15.01 7.67
CA ARG A 359 18.23 14.72 8.65
C ARG A 359 19.14 13.58 8.22
N ILE A 360 18.65 12.60 7.45
CA ILE A 360 19.51 11.59 6.81
C ILE A 360 20.28 12.22 5.64
N GLU A 361 19.93 13.43 5.20
CA GLU A 361 20.52 14.20 4.09
C GLU A 361 20.41 13.56 2.69
N LEU A 362 19.62 12.49 2.50
CA LEU A 362 19.53 11.70 1.24
C LEU A 362 19.32 12.55 -0.03
N SER A 363 20.25 12.47 -0.99
CA SER A 363 20.08 13.06 -2.33
C SER A 363 19.16 12.18 -3.17
N ARG A 364 18.20 12.78 -3.88
CA ARG A 364 17.32 12.03 -4.80
C ARG A 364 18.11 11.44 -5.96
N SER A 365 17.80 10.20 -6.32
CA SER A 365 18.29 9.59 -7.55
C SER A 365 17.82 10.36 -8.79
N GLU A 366 18.66 10.48 -9.81
CA GLU A 366 18.25 10.96 -11.15
C GLU A 366 17.38 9.93 -11.88
N ARG A 367 17.46 8.65 -11.46
CA ARG A 367 16.61 7.58 -11.97
C ARG A 367 15.35 7.48 -11.11
N VAL A 368 14.25 7.14 -11.76
CA VAL A 368 12.97 6.90 -11.09
C VAL A 368 12.55 5.48 -11.38
N THR A 369 12.69 4.61 -10.37
CA THR A 369 12.23 3.23 -10.47
C THR A 369 10.70 3.15 -10.36
N PRO A 370 10.05 2.05 -10.80
CA PRO A 370 8.61 1.89 -10.65
C PRO A 370 8.15 1.97 -9.19
N MET A 371 8.89 1.36 -8.27
CA MET A 371 8.59 1.40 -6.84
C MET A 371 8.68 2.82 -6.28
N MET A 372 9.70 3.60 -6.67
CA MET A 372 9.81 5.00 -6.25
C MET A 372 8.62 5.82 -6.71
N PHE A 373 8.21 5.65 -7.97
CA PHE A 373 7.05 6.35 -8.52
C PHE A 373 5.76 6.00 -7.78
N GLU A 374 5.50 4.71 -7.54
CA GLU A 374 4.33 4.25 -6.79
C GLU A 374 4.31 4.81 -5.36
N HIS A 375 5.43 4.74 -4.63
CA HIS A 375 5.47 5.25 -3.27
C HIS A 375 5.27 6.76 -3.19
N VAL A 376 5.90 7.55 -4.09
CA VAL A 376 5.71 9.01 -4.15
C VAL A 376 4.26 9.36 -4.47
N LEU A 377 3.62 8.58 -5.35
CA LEU A 377 2.21 8.73 -5.67
C LEU A 377 1.32 8.51 -4.44
N LEU A 378 1.53 7.42 -3.70
CA LEU A 378 0.76 7.13 -2.49
C LEU A 378 0.95 8.21 -1.41
N GLU A 379 2.17 8.69 -1.23
CA GLU A 379 2.51 9.77 -0.29
C GLU A 379 1.78 11.06 -0.64
N ARG A 380 1.76 11.46 -1.92
CA ARG A 380 1.01 12.64 -2.37
C ARG A 380 -0.48 12.49 -2.15
N ALA A 381 -1.07 11.35 -2.55
CA ALA A 381 -2.49 11.08 -2.36
C ALA A 381 -2.91 11.20 -0.88
N ARG A 382 -2.05 10.71 0.02
CA ARG A 382 -2.25 10.76 1.47
C ARG A 382 -2.11 12.16 2.06
N ALA A 383 -1.17 12.98 1.56
CA ALA A 383 -0.87 14.30 2.12
C ALA A 383 -2.07 15.27 2.07
N ASP A 384 -2.94 15.10 1.07
CA ASP A 384 -4.22 15.82 0.93
C ASP A 384 -5.33 14.81 0.58
N ARG A 385 -5.80 14.07 1.58
CA ARG A 385 -6.78 12.98 1.39
C ARG A 385 -8.03 13.48 0.66
N ARG A 386 -8.40 12.74 -0.40
CA ARG A 386 -9.61 12.96 -1.18
C ARG A 386 -10.63 11.85 -0.99
N HIS A 387 -11.89 12.11 -1.32
CA HIS A 387 -12.96 11.14 -1.29
C HIS A 387 -13.16 10.49 -2.67
N VAL A 388 -12.93 9.18 -2.76
CA VAL A 388 -13.09 8.39 -3.99
C VAL A 388 -14.29 7.44 -3.90
N VAL A 389 -15.10 7.37 -4.96
CA VAL A 389 -16.18 6.40 -5.11
C VAL A 389 -15.68 5.18 -5.88
N LEU A 390 -15.99 3.99 -5.38
CA LEU A 390 -15.75 2.69 -6.02
C LEU A 390 -17.10 2.01 -6.31
N PRO A 391 -17.61 2.09 -7.56
CA PRO A 391 -18.93 1.56 -7.92
C PRO A 391 -19.09 0.05 -7.79
N GLU A 392 -17.99 -0.71 -7.83
CA GLU A 392 -17.97 -2.17 -7.91
C GLU A 392 -17.80 -2.79 -6.51
N GLY A 393 -18.65 -2.37 -5.55
CA GLY A 393 -18.47 -2.64 -4.12
C GLY A 393 -18.51 -4.11 -3.68
N THR A 394 -18.97 -5.03 -4.53
CA THR A 394 -19.00 -6.48 -4.25
C THR A 394 -17.83 -7.25 -4.87
N GLU A 395 -16.96 -6.57 -5.62
CA GLU A 395 -15.87 -7.18 -6.36
C GLU A 395 -14.66 -7.42 -5.44
N GLU A 396 -14.07 -8.62 -5.49
CA GLU A 396 -13.03 -9.04 -4.53
C GLU A 396 -11.76 -8.17 -4.58
N ARG A 397 -11.26 -7.85 -5.78
CA ARG A 397 -10.04 -7.05 -5.94
C ARG A 397 -10.26 -5.62 -5.49
N VAL A 398 -11.46 -5.06 -5.75
CA VAL A 398 -11.87 -3.74 -5.25
C VAL A 398 -11.94 -3.72 -3.73
N LEU A 399 -12.54 -4.73 -3.09
CA LEU A 399 -12.60 -4.85 -1.63
C LEU A 399 -11.22 -4.96 -1.00
N ARG A 400 -10.33 -5.80 -1.57
CA ARG A 400 -8.94 -5.93 -1.11
C ARG A 400 -8.15 -4.63 -1.29
N ALA A 401 -8.32 -3.94 -2.41
CA ALA A 401 -7.68 -2.64 -2.65
C ALA A 401 -8.19 -1.57 -1.69
N ALA A 402 -9.50 -1.54 -1.41
CA ALA A 402 -10.11 -0.65 -0.44
C ALA A 402 -9.50 -0.82 0.95
N GLU A 403 -9.27 -2.05 1.41
CA GLU A 403 -8.58 -2.30 2.68
C GLU A 403 -7.14 -1.73 2.70
N VAL A 404 -6.36 -1.91 1.63
CA VAL A 404 -5.02 -1.33 1.54
C VAL A 404 -5.07 0.20 1.61
N LEU A 405 -5.97 0.81 0.82
CA LEU A 405 -6.16 2.27 0.76
C LEU A 405 -6.53 2.86 2.12
N LEU A 406 -7.42 2.19 2.87
CA LEU A 406 -7.85 2.62 4.20
C LEU A 406 -6.72 2.45 5.23
N ARG A 407 -6.05 1.28 5.27
CA ARG A 407 -4.94 1.01 6.20
C ARG A 407 -3.79 1.98 6.02
N ARG A 408 -3.45 2.31 4.77
CA ARG A 408 -2.41 3.28 4.41
C ARG A 408 -2.87 4.75 4.48
N ASN A 409 -4.11 5.00 4.89
CA ASN A 409 -4.69 6.34 5.01
C ASN A 409 -4.62 7.18 3.72
N ILE A 410 -4.78 6.55 2.56
CA ILE A 410 -4.58 7.18 1.26
C ILE A 410 -5.76 8.08 0.87
N CYS A 411 -6.99 7.60 1.05
CA CYS A 411 -8.20 8.32 0.66
C CYS A 411 -9.43 7.82 1.43
N ASP A 412 -10.47 8.65 1.49
CA ASP A 412 -11.78 8.23 1.97
C ASP A 412 -12.54 7.54 0.84
N LEU A 413 -13.37 6.55 1.18
CA LEU A 413 -14.03 5.68 0.21
C LEU A 413 -15.55 5.68 0.36
N THR A 414 -16.25 5.63 -0.78
CA THR A 414 -17.63 5.15 -0.84
C THR A 414 -17.70 3.93 -1.73
N LEU A 415 -18.13 2.80 -1.17
CA LEU A 415 -18.46 1.60 -1.94
C LEU A 415 -19.94 1.65 -2.33
N LEU A 416 -20.27 1.36 -3.59
CA LEU A 416 -21.66 1.30 -4.04
C LEU A 416 -22.17 -0.14 -4.09
N GLY A 417 -23.40 -0.33 -3.62
CA GLY A 417 -24.12 -1.61 -3.67
C GLY A 417 -24.88 -1.91 -2.37
N ASP A 418 -25.54 -3.08 -2.34
CA ASP A 418 -26.30 -3.55 -1.19
C ASP A 418 -25.41 -3.75 0.05
N GLN A 419 -25.84 -3.19 1.18
CA GLN A 419 -25.05 -3.12 2.40
C GLN A 419 -24.74 -4.51 2.98
N ASP A 420 -25.74 -5.39 3.04
CA ASP A 420 -25.58 -6.72 3.61
C ASP A 420 -24.71 -7.61 2.72
N THR A 421 -24.86 -7.48 1.40
CA THR A 421 -24.04 -8.21 0.42
C THR A 421 -22.57 -7.81 0.49
N ILE A 422 -22.26 -6.51 0.54
CA ILE A 422 -20.88 -6.03 0.63
C ILE A 422 -20.24 -6.47 1.95
N ARG A 423 -20.95 -6.32 3.08
CA ARG A 423 -20.46 -6.76 4.40
C ARG A 423 -20.17 -8.25 4.44
N ARG A 424 -21.10 -9.08 3.94
CA ARG A 424 -20.92 -10.53 3.87
C ARG A 424 -19.70 -10.89 3.00
N ARG A 425 -19.57 -10.26 1.83
CA ARG A 425 -18.45 -10.51 0.92
C ARG A 425 -17.11 -10.11 1.55
N ALA A 426 -17.05 -8.96 2.24
CA ALA A 426 -15.86 -8.54 2.98
C ALA A 426 -15.50 -9.56 4.08
N ALA A 427 -16.50 -10.01 4.86
CA ALA A 427 -16.31 -11.02 5.90
C ALA A 427 -15.81 -12.36 5.34
N ASP A 428 -16.39 -12.86 4.24
CA ASP A 428 -15.97 -14.10 3.57
C ASP A 428 -14.49 -14.02 3.15
N LEU A 429 -14.10 -12.89 2.56
CA LEU A 429 -12.73 -12.61 2.12
C LEU A 429 -11.77 -12.31 3.29
N GLY A 430 -12.29 -12.18 4.52
CA GLY A 430 -11.54 -11.75 5.69
C GLY A 430 -11.07 -10.30 5.63
N VAL A 431 -11.64 -9.47 4.75
CA VAL A 431 -11.29 -8.07 4.52
C VAL A 431 -11.96 -7.19 5.58
N ASP A 432 -11.18 -6.33 6.22
CA ASP A 432 -11.69 -5.37 7.19
C ASP A 432 -11.65 -3.95 6.60
N LEU A 433 -12.84 -3.41 6.36
CA LEU A 433 -13.07 -2.05 5.87
C LEU A 433 -13.52 -1.11 6.99
N GLY A 434 -13.67 -1.66 8.20
CA GLY A 434 -14.11 -0.91 9.36
C GLY A 434 -15.53 -0.34 9.26
N LEU A 435 -16.47 -0.97 8.56
CA LEU A 435 -17.77 -0.35 8.28
C LEU A 435 -18.64 -0.08 9.53
N ASP A 436 -18.28 -0.64 10.69
CA ASP A 436 -19.15 -0.69 11.89
C ASP A 436 -18.77 0.28 13.02
N THR A 437 -17.65 1.00 12.92
CA THR A 437 -17.39 2.12 13.86
C THR A 437 -18.11 3.37 13.39
N GLY A 438 -18.73 4.12 14.30
CA GLY A 438 -19.40 5.37 13.96
C GLY A 438 -18.49 6.33 13.19
N ALA A 439 -19.04 6.99 12.16
CA ALA A 439 -18.32 7.97 11.35
C ALA A 439 -17.72 9.13 12.18
N GLU A 440 -18.22 9.35 13.40
CA GLU A 440 -17.73 10.36 14.35
C GLU A 440 -16.47 9.92 15.11
N GLU A 441 -16.33 8.63 15.49
CA GLU A 441 -15.17 8.14 16.24
C GLU A 441 -13.89 8.07 15.37
N ARG A 442 -14.03 7.87 14.06
CA ARG A 442 -12.89 7.80 13.11
C ARG A 442 -12.44 9.12 12.52
N ARG A 443 -13.22 10.20 12.69
CA ARG A 443 -12.76 11.56 12.34
C ARG A 443 -11.53 12.00 13.16
N ALA A 444 -11.12 11.22 14.17
CA ALA A 444 -9.86 11.35 14.88
C ALA A 444 -8.62 10.87 14.07
N GLY A 445 -8.57 11.17 12.77
CA GLY A 445 -7.31 11.23 11.99
C GLY A 445 -7.10 10.20 10.87
N GLY A 446 -7.95 9.17 10.72
CA GLY A 446 -7.77 8.08 9.74
C GLY A 446 -8.68 8.15 8.51
N ALA A 447 -8.38 7.37 7.48
CA ALA A 447 -9.25 7.18 6.30
C ALA A 447 -10.52 6.39 6.65
N VAL A 448 -11.65 6.72 6.01
CA VAL A 448 -12.95 6.10 6.29
C VAL A 448 -13.61 5.52 5.04
N ALA A 449 -14.38 4.46 5.23
CA ALA A 449 -15.24 3.89 4.19
C ALA A 449 -16.72 3.93 4.60
N ARG A 450 -17.58 4.16 3.63
CA ARG A 450 -19.04 4.04 3.75
C ARG A 450 -19.61 3.21 2.60
N ILE A 451 -20.76 2.59 2.83
CA ILE A 451 -21.54 1.93 1.78
C ILE A 451 -22.74 2.80 1.46
N VAL A 452 -23.05 2.94 0.17
CA VAL A 452 -24.29 3.56 -0.31
C VAL A 452 -24.92 2.62 -1.34
N ASP A 453 -26.16 2.21 -1.12
CA ASP A 453 -26.92 1.47 -2.11
C ASP A 453 -27.66 2.45 -3.04
N PRO A 454 -27.32 2.51 -4.35
CA PRO A 454 -28.01 3.38 -5.30
C PRO A 454 -29.51 3.13 -5.38
N ALA A 455 -29.98 1.91 -5.15
CA ALA A 455 -31.39 1.55 -5.32
C ALA A 455 -32.28 2.16 -4.23
N THR A 456 -31.77 2.24 -3.00
CA THR A 456 -32.50 2.66 -1.80
C THR A 456 -32.04 4.01 -1.24
N SER A 457 -30.99 4.61 -1.82
CA SER A 457 -30.44 5.88 -1.34
C SER A 457 -31.40 7.05 -1.52
N PRO A 458 -31.56 7.94 -0.52
CA PRO A 458 -32.36 9.16 -0.66
C PRO A 458 -31.76 10.14 -1.68
N LEU A 459 -30.50 9.96 -2.08
CA LEU A 459 -29.87 10.79 -3.11
C LEU A 459 -30.42 10.49 -4.52
N ARG A 460 -31.06 9.33 -4.71
CA ARG A 460 -31.51 8.84 -6.03
C ARG A 460 -32.48 9.80 -6.70
N GLU A 461 -33.44 10.36 -5.96
CA GLU A 461 -34.42 11.32 -6.49
C GLU A 461 -33.73 12.59 -7.01
N ASN A 462 -32.89 13.22 -6.19
CA ASN A 462 -32.13 14.41 -6.58
C ASN A 462 -31.21 14.13 -7.78
N PHE A 463 -30.54 12.97 -7.79
CA PHE A 463 -29.68 12.55 -8.89
C PHE A 463 -30.45 12.36 -10.20
N ALA A 464 -31.67 11.82 -10.14
CA ALA A 464 -32.55 11.69 -11.30
C ALA A 464 -32.92 13.06 -11.88
N GLU A 465 -33.27 14.04 -11.04
CA GLU A 465 -33.56 15.40 -11.47
C GLU A 465 -32.35 16.08 -12.14
N VAL A 466 -31.16 15.96 -11.52
CA VAL A 466 -29.92 16.49 -12.07
C VAL A 466 -29.60 15.85 -13.42
N TYR A 467 -29.69 14.53 -13.54
CA TYR A 467 -29.40 13.82 -14.78
C TYR A 467 -30.42 14.15 -15.89
N ALA A 468 -31.71 14.20 -15.58
CA ALA A 468 -32.76 14.61 -16.51
C ALA A 468 -32.48 16.01 -17.08
N LYS A 469 -32.13 16.97 -16.20
CA LYS A 469 -31.77 18.34 -16.62
C LYS A 469 -30.53 18.37 -17.51
N LEU A 470 -29.48 17.60 -17.19
CA LEU A 470 -28.27 17.51 -18.00
C LEU A 470 -28.53 16.92 -19.40
N ARG A 471 -29.57 16.07 -19.53
CA ARG A 471 -29.90 15.31 -20.73
C ARG A 471 -31.26 15.68 -21.35
N GLU A 472 -31.82 16.82 -20.97
CA GLU A 472 -33.11 17.32 -21.48
C GLU A 472 -33.10 17.45 -23.01
N HIS A 473 -32.00 17.94 -23.58
CA HIS A 473 -31.77 18.03 -25.03
C HIS A 473 -31.80 16.68 -25.78
N ARG A 474 -31.74 15.55 -25.06
CA ARG A 474 -31.88 14.18 -25.58
C ARG A 474 -33.23 13.55 -25.23
N GLY A 475 -34.13 14.28 -24.58
CA GLY A 475 -35.47 13.82 -24.22
C GLY A 475 -35.52 12.90 -23.00
N VAL A 476 -34.52 12.95 -22.11
CA VAL A 476 -34.54 12.13 -20.88
C VAL A 476 -35.54 12.72 -19.88
N THR A 477 -36.57 11.95 -19.53
CA THR A 477 -37.57 12.31 -18.51
C THR A 477 -37.07 12.00 -17.10
N ALA A 478 -37.69 12.58 -16.08
CA ALA A 478 -37.36 12.30 -14.68
C ALA A 478 -37.54 10.80 -14.33
N GLU A 479 -38.57 10.16 -14.88
CA GLU A 479 -38.84 8.72 -14.70
C GLU A 479 -37.72 7.86 -15.29
N LEU A 480 -37.33 8.12 -16.54
CA LEU A 480 -36.22 7.41 -17.17
C LEU A 480 -34.90 7.68 -16.44
N ALA A 481 -34.68 8.93 -16.01
CA ALA A 481 -33.51 9.28 -15.22
C ALA A 481 -33.47 8.50 -13.91
N TYR A 482 -34.60 8.34 -13.23
CA TYR A 482 -34.70 7.60 -11.96
C TYR A 482 -34.27 6.13 -12.10
N ASP A 483 -34.58 5.51 -13.24
CA ASP A 483 -34.11 4.16 -13.56
C ASP A 483 -32.62 4.13 -13.90
N VAL A 484 -32.13 5.08 -14.70
CA VAL A 484 -30.71 5.16 -15.10
C VAL A 484 -29.79 5.39 -13.91
N VAL A 485 -30.16 6.28 -12.98
CA VAL A 485 -29.30 6.62 -11.84
C VAL A 485 -29.21 5.51 -10.80
N ALA A 486 -29.99 4.43 -10.89
CA ALA A 486 -29.79 3.24 -10.07
C ALA A 486 -28.53 2.45 -10.47
N ASP A 487 -28.02 2.65 -11.69
CA ASP A 487 -26.75 2.07 -12.12
C ASP A 487 -25.58 2.67 -11.31
N VAL A 488 -24.72 1.79 -10.79
CA VAL A 488 -23.61 2.18 -9.90
C VAL A 488 -22.64 3.17 -10.56
N SER A 489 -22.43 3.08 -11.88
CA SER A 489 -21.50 3.95 -12.60
C SER A 489 -22.12 5.34 -12.82
N TYR A 490 -23.42 5.43 -13.11
CA TYR A 490 -24.13 6.71 -13.17
C TYR A 490 -24.24 7.36 -11.78
N PHE A 491 -24.63 6.59 -10.76
CA PHE A 491 -24.76 7.07 -9.39
C PHE A 491 -23.42 7.61 -8.87
N GLY A 492 -22.33 6.84 -9.03
CA GLY A 492 -20.99 7.28 -8.64
C GLY A 492 -20.51 8.52 -9.38
N THR A 493 -20.82 8.63 -10.68
CA THR A 493 -20.50 9.83 -11.45
C THR A 493 -21.27 11.06 -10.97
N LEU A 494 -22.54 10.89 -10.57
CA LEU A 494 -23.36 11.98 -10.01
C LEU A 494 -22.89 12.39 -8.61
N MET A 495 -22.42 11.45 -7.78
CA MET A 495 -21.75 11.81 -6.53
C MET A 495 -20.57 12.75 -6.76
N VAL A 496 -19.75 12.45 -7.78
CA VAL A 496 -18.62 13.32 -8.16
C VAL A 496 -19.12 14.67 -8.70
N GLN A 497 -20.14 14.66 -9.57
CA GLN A 497 -20.73 15.88 -10.16
C GLN A 497 -21.27 16.83 -9.09
N GLU A 498 -21.96 16.31 -8.07
CA GLU A 498 -22.58 17.09 -6.99
C GLU A 498 -21.59 17.41 -5.85
N GLY A 499 -20.34 16.95 -5.92
CA GLY A 499 -19.32 17.23 -4.90
C GLY A 499 -19.49 16.42 -3.61
N LEU A 500 -20.25 15.32 -3.66
CA LEU A 500 -20.37 14.34 -2.58
C LEU A 500 -19.20 13.35 -2.53
N ALA A 501 -18.39 13.36 -3.58
CA ALA A 501 -17.07 12.75 -3.66
C ALA A 501 -16.19 13.60 -4.60
N ASP A 502 -14.88 13.49 -4.45
CA ASP A 502 -13.90 14.21 -5.26
C ASP A 502 -13.61 13.51 -6.59
N ALA A 503 -13.70 12.17 -6.60
CA ALA A 503 -13.38 11.37 -7.77
C ALA A 503 -14.05 9.98 -7.79
N MET A 504 -13.96 9.28 -8.92
CA MET A 504 -14.48 7.91 -9.08
C MET A 504 -13.48 7.01 -9.83
N VAL A 505 -13.40 5.74 -9.42
CA VAL A 505 -12.67 4.68 -10.14
C VAL A 505 -13.57 3.46 -10.31
N SER A 506 -13.71 2.97 -11.54
CA SER A 506 -14.54 1.81 -11.92
C SER A 506 -13.88 1.01 -13.05
N GLY A 507 -14.41 -0.14 -13.44
CA GLY A 507 -13.99 -0.90 -14.63
C GLY A 507 -13.39 -2.28 -14.34
N ALA A 508 -13.29 -2.70 -13.08
CA ALA A 508 -12.80 -4.03 -12.71
C ALA A 508 -13.73 -5.14 -13.24
N VAL A 509 -15.03 -4.85 -13.37
CA VAL A 509 -16.04 -5.75 -13.96
C VAL A 509 -16.87 -5.10 -15.05
N HIS A 510 -16.92 -3.76 -15.13
CA HIS A 510 -17.60 -3.06 -16.22
C HIS A 510 -16.75 -2.98 -17.50
N SER A 511 -17.41 -2.63 -18.62
CA SER A 511 -16.69 -2.25 -19.83
C SER A 511 -16.20 -0.82 -19.75
N THR A 512 -15.06 -0.51 -20.36
CA THR A 512 -14.55 0.87 -20.51
C THR A 512 -15.63 1.83 -21.04
N ALA A 513 -16.46 1.38 -21.98
CA ALA A 513 -17.58 2.17 -22.49
C ALA A 513 -18.66 2.45 -21.43
N ALA A 514 -18.93 1.51 -20.52
CA ALA A 514 -19.88 1.68 -19.42
C ALA A 514 -19.33 2.61 -18.33
N THR A 515 -18.02 2.60 -18.07
CA THR A 515 -17.38 3.54 -17.14
C THR A 515 -17.29 4.96 -17.71
N ILE A 516 -16.89 5.10 -18.98
CA ILE A 516 -16.60 6.41 -19.60
C ILE A 516 -17.88 7.15 -20.01
N ARG A 517 -18.92 6.44 -20.46
CA ARG A 517 -20.15 7.08 -20.96
C ARG A 517 -20.80 8.00 -19.92
N PRO A 518 -21.04 7.59 -18.66
CA PRO A 518 -21.56 8.48 -17.63
C PRO A 518 -20.68 9.71 -17.43
N ALA A 519 -19.36 9.55 -17.40
CA ALA A 519 -18.43 10.67 -17.27
C ALA A 519 -18.57 11.68 -18.43
N PHE A 520 -18.79 11.21 -19.66
CA PHE A 520 -19.00 12.09 -20.82
C PHE A 520 -20.36 12.78 -20.81
N GLU A 521 -21.39 12.09 -20.33
CA GLU A 521 -22.74 12.66 -20.28
C GLU A 521 -22.89 13.71 -19.16
N ILE A 522 -22.28 13.44 -18.01
CA ILE A 522 -22.46 14.22 -16.77
C ILE A 522 -21.30 15.21 -16.57
N ILE A 523 -20.07 14.70 -16.46
CA ILE A 523 -18.88 15.49 -16.10
C ILE A 523 -18.35 16.31 -17.27
N LYS A 524 -18.37 15.77 -18.50
CA LYS A 524 -17.89 16.43 -19.74
C LYS A 524 -16.44 16.94 -19.64
N THR A 525 -15.98 17.60 -20.71
CA THR A 525 -14.63 18.15 -20.80
C THR A 525 -14.44 19.41 -19.95
N ALA A 526 -13.21 19.58 -19.45
CA ALA A 526 -12.75 20.77 -18.76
C ALA A 526 -12.67 21.98 -19.71
N PRO A 527 -12.77 23.22 -19.20
CA PRO A 527 -12.53 24.41 -20.02
C PRO A 527 -11.16 24.33 -20.69
N GLY A 528 -11.13 24.50 -22.01
CA GLY A 528 -9.91 24.42 -22.81
C GLY A 528 -9.53 23.02 -23.31
N ALA A 529 -10.22 21.95 -22.88
CA ALA A 529 -10.07 20.61 -23.45
C ALA A 529 -11.12 20.38 -24.54
N ALA A 530 -10.68 20.04 -25.75
CA ALA A 530 -11.56 19.72 -26.87
C ALA A 530 -12.13 18.30 -26.76
N ILE A 531 -11.29 17.36 -26.30
CA ILE A 531 -11.65 15.95 -26.09
C ILE A 531 -11.12 15.42 -24.76
N VAL A 532 -11.70 14.31 -24.31
CA VAL A 532 -11.11 13.49 -23.24
C VAL A 532 -10.17 12.49 -23.89
N SER A 533 -9.00 12.30 -23.31
CA SER A 533 -8.02 11.30 -23.76
C SER A 533 -7.50 10.49 -22.57
N SER A 534 -6.61 9.54 -22.82
CA SER A 534 -5.98 8.77 -21.75
C SER A 534 -4.47 8.73 -21.87
N VAL A 535 -3.80 8.54 -20.73
CA VAL A 535 -2.37 8.22 -20.69
C VAL A 535 -2.10 6.99 -19.83
N PHE A 536 -1.01 6.30 -20.13
CA PHE A 536 -0.40 5.33 -19.23
C PHE A 536 0.96 5.85 -18.76
N PHE A 537 1.24 5.71 -17.47
CA PHE A 537 2.60 5.83 -16.95
C PHE A 537 3.30 4.48 -17.15
N MET A 538 4.26 4.46 -18.06
CA MET A 538 5.11 3.31 -18.36
C MET A 538 6.36 3.39 -17.49
N CYS A 539 6.32 2.69 -16.36
CA CYS A 539 7.43 2.61 -15.42
C CYS A 539 8.41 1.52 -15.88
N LEU A 540 9.48 1.96 -16.55
CA LEU A 540 10.63 1.15 -16.92
C LEU A 540 11.58 1.01 -15.71
N ALA A 541 12.63 0.21 -15.85
CA ALA A 541 13.56 -0.06 -14.74
C ALA A 541 14.26 1.20 -14.19
N ASP A 542 14.50 2.20 -15.04
CA ASP A 542 15.30 3.40 -14.73
C ASP A 542 14.54 4.73 -14.87
N ARG A 543 13.34 4.72 -15.44
CA ARG A 543 12.57 5.93 -15.74
C ARG A 543 11.07 5.66 -15.91
N VAL A 544 10.28 6.72 -15.82
CA VAL A 544 8.84 6.71 -16.12
C VAL A 544 8.58 7.52 -17.39
N LEU A 545 7.86 6.91 -18.33
CA LEU A 545 7.40 7.56 -19.57
C LEU A 545 5.87 7.69 -19.57
N VAL A 546 5.32 8.64 -20.31
CA VAL A 546 3.88 8.87 -20.45
C VAL A 546 3.45 8.56 -21.87
N TYR A 547 2.55 7.60 -22.05
CA TYR A 547 2.08 7.13 -23.36
C TYR A 547 0.63 7.56 -23.54
N GLY A 548 0.30 8.35 -24.57
CA GLY A 548 -1.08 8.79 -24.82
C GLY A 548 -1.36 9.05 -26.31
N ASP A 549 -2.57 8.92 -26.84
CA ASP A 549 -3.71 8.22 -26.27
C ASP A 549 -3.58 6.70 -26.53
N CYS A 550 -4.04 5.89 -25.57
CA CYS A 550 -3.93 4.43 -25.62
C CYS A 550 -5.25 3.70 -25.31
N ALA A 551 -6.33 4.42 -24.97
CA ALA A 551 -7.60 3.79 -24.58
C ALA A 551 -8.87 4.47 -25.12
N VAL A 552 -8.86 5.76 -25.48
CA VAL A 552 -10.12 6.51 -25.71
C VAL A 552 -10.39 6.81 -27.17
N ASN A 553 -9.48 7.47 -27.87
CA ASN A 553 -9.73 8.05 -29.20
C ASN A 553 -9.19 7.17 -30.33
N PRO A 554 -10.04 6.49 -31.13
CA PRO A 554 -9.60 5.54 -32.15
C PRO A 554 -8.71 6.14 -33.25
N ALA A 555 -9.12 7.28 -33.79
CA ALA A 555 -8.47 7.95 -34.91
C ALA A 555 -8.59 9.48 -34.73
N PRO A 556 -7.78 10.09 -33.85
CA PRO A 556 -7.83 11.52 -33.61
C PRO A 556 -7.39 12.29 -34.87
N ASP A 557 -8.06 13.42 -35.13
CA ASP A 557 -7.62 14.42 -36.12
C ASP A 557 -6.43 15.25 -35.60
N ALA A 558 -5.88 16.15 -36.42
CA ALA A 558 -4.71 16.95 -36.05
C ALA A 558 -4.95 17.86 -34.82
N ARG A 559 -6.15 18.43 -34.68
CA ARG A 559 -6.50 19.31 -33.54
C ARG A 559 -6.68 18.49 -32.26
N GLN A 560 -7.36 17.36 -32.37
CA GLN A 560 -7.52 16.40 -31.28
C GLN A 560 -6.17 15.85 -30.83
N LEU A 561 -5.27 15.54 -31.76
CA LEU A 561 -3.93 15.04 -31.45
C LEU A 561 -3.07 16.12 -30.76
N ALA A 562 -3.20 17.38 -31.15
CA ALA A 562 -2.58 18.50 -30.45
C ALA A 562 -3.13 18.67 -29.03
N ASP A 563 -4.45 18.56 -28.84
CA ASP A 563 -5.09 18.60 -27.52
C ASP A 563 -4.62 17.43 -26.62
N ILE A 564 -4.55 16.20 -27.16
CA ILE A 564 -3.98 15.03 -26.47
C ILE A 564 -2.55 15.32 -26.00
N ALA A 565 -1.71 15.91 -26.84
CA ALA A 565 -0.33 16.22 -26.50
C ALA A 565 -0.22 17.23 -25.35
N ILE A 566 -1.00 18.30 -25.40
CA ILE A 566 -1.03 19.35 -24.36
C ILE A 566 -1.55 18.78 -23.04
N GLN A 567 -2.62 17.99 -23.07
CA GLN A 567 -3.16 17.31 -21.90
C GLN A 567 -2.13 16.34 -21.30
N SER A 568 -1.49 15.52 -22.14
CA SER A 568 -0.49 14.53 -21.71
C SER A 568 0.74 15.20 -21.08
N ALA A 569 1.18 16.35 -21.62
CA ALA A 569 2.25 17.13 -21.02
C ALA A 569 1.87 17.70 -19.65
N GLY A 570 0.63 18.20 -19.51
CA GLY A 570 0.11 18.67 -18.22
C GLY A 570 0.03 17.54 -17.18
N THR A 571 -0.49 16.38 -17.58
CA THR A 571 -0.54 15.19 -16.72
C THR A 571 0.87 14.72 -16.35
N ALA A 572 1.82 14.67 -17.28
CA ALA A 572 3.21 14.32 -16.99
C ALA A 572 3.82 15.24 -15.91
N ALA A 573 3.69 16.55 -16.07
CA ALA A 573 4.19 17.53 -15.11
C ALA A 573 3.55 17.38 -13.72
N GLN A 574 2.23 17.13 -13.67
CA GLN A 574 1.51 16.92 -12.41
C GLN A 574 2.10 15.75 -11.60
N PHE A 575 2.54 14.69 -12.28
CA PHE A 575 3.14 13.51 -11.65
C PHE A 575 4.68 13.55 -11.61
N GLY A 576 5.29 14.72 -11.80
CA GLY A 576 6.73 14.94 -11.64
C GLY A 576 7.58 14.42 -12.80
N VAL A 577 6.97 14.15 -13.96
CA VAL A 577 7.67 13.80 -15.20
C VAL A 577 7.84 15.07 -16.03
N GLU A 578 9.07 15.51 -16.22
CA GLU A 578 9.40 16.69 -17.03
C GLU A 578 8.92 16.49 -18.48
N PRO A 579 8.01 17.33 -19.02
CA PRO A 579 7.41 17.08 -20.33
C PRO A 579 8.37 17.33 -21.52
N ARG A 580 8.74 16.26 -22.23
CA ARG A 580 9.43 16.29 -23.53
C ARG A 580 8.60 15.47 -24.51
N VAL A 581 7.80 16.16 -25.32
CA VAL A 581 6.70 15.58 -26.09
C VAL A 581 7.16 15.16 -27.48
N ALA A 582 7.12 13.85 -27.75
CA ALA A 582 7.35 13.28 -29.06
C ALA A 582 6.01 12.94 -29.73
N MET A 583 5.69 13.61 -30.83
CA MET A 583 4.52 13.32 -31.65
C MET A 583 4.85 12.20 -32.64
N LEU A 584 4.45 10.98 -32.31
CA LEU A 584 4.92 9.78 -32.98
C LEU A 584 4.33 9.61 -34.38
N SER A 585 5.16 9.12 -35.29
CA SER A 585 4.79 8.74 -36.64
C SER A 585 5.75 7.66 -37.17
N TYR A 586 5.43 7.06 -38.32
CA TYR A 586 6.36 6.18 -39.02
C TYR A 586 7.46 6.95 -39.78
N SER A 587 7.44 8.29 -39.76
CA SER A 587 8.45 9.17 -40.38
C SER A 587 9.04 10.16 -39.36
N THR A 588 10.26 10.63 -39.62
CA THR A 588 10.97 11.63 -38.81
C THR A 588 11.28 12.89 -39.63
N GLY A 589 10.93 14.06 -39.08
CA GLY A 589 11.23 15.36 -39.70
C GLY A 589 10.47 15.60 -41.01
N THR A 590 11.20 15.97 -42.06
CA THR A 590 10.64 16.27 -43.40
C THR A 590 10.74 15.10 -44.39
N SER A 591 11.30 13.96 -43.97
CA SER A 591 11.66 12.85 -44.87
C SER A 591 10.47 12.08 -45.43
N GLY A 592 9.32 12.07 -44.75
CA GLY A 592 8.10 11.38 -45.18
C GLY A 592 6.96 12.33 -45.55
N SER A 593 6.13 11.88 -46.49
CA SER A 593 4.89 12.54 -46.91
C SER A 593 3.73 11.54 -46.84
N GLY A 594 2.50 12.04 -46.71
CA GLY A 594 1.29 11.22 -46.64
C GLY A 594 0.37 11.67 -45.52
N ALA A 595 -0.93 11.35 -45.65
CA ALA A 595 -1.98 11.92 -44.81
C ALA A 595 -1.72 11.74 -43.30
N ASP A 596 -1.22 10.57 -42.88
CA ASP A 596 -0.91 10.30 -41.47
C ASP A 596 0.31 11.09 -40.95
N VAL A 597 1.32 11.31 -41.79
CA VAL A 597 2.49 12.12 -41.44
C VAL A 597 2.12 13.60 -41.40
N ASP A 598 1.34 14.04 -42.39
CA ASP A 598 0.88 15.42 -42.52
C ASP A 598 -0.03 15.80 -41.34
N LYS A 599 -0.91 14.90 -40.90
CA LYS A 599 -1.72 15.02 -39.68
C LYS A 599 -0.87 15.27 -38.43
N VAL A 600 0.18 14.46 -38.22
CA VAL A 600 1.07 14.60 -37.06
C VAL A 600 1.88 15.90 -37.15
N ARG A 601 2.29 16.30 -38.35
CA ARG A 601 3.00 17.57 -38.58
C ARG A 601 2.12 18.78 -38.27
N GLU A 602 0.87 18.77 -38.74
CA GLU A 602 -0.12 19.81 -38.42
C GLU A 602 -0.38 19.86 -36.91
N ALA A 603 -0.61 18.71 -36.27
CA ALA A 603 -0.78 18.64 -34.82
C ALA A 603 0.41 19.22 -34.06
N THR A 604 1.64 18.92 -34.49
CA THR A 604 2.87 19.45 -33.87
C THR A 604 2.95 20.97 -33.99
N ALA A 605 2.58 21.53 -35.14
CA ALA A 605 2.55 22.98 -35.34
C ALA A 605 1.52 23.65 -34.42
N LEU A 606 0.33 23.05 -34.28
CA LEU A 606 -0.72 23.54 -33.37
C LEU A 606 -0.27 23.53 -31.91
N VAL A 607 0.45 22.49 -31.46
CA VAL A 607 1.01 22.47 -30.09
C VAL A 607 2.00 23.61 -29.89
N ARG A 608 2.91 23.86 -30.85
CA ARG A 608 3.89 24.96 -30.77
C ARG A 608 3.23 26.32 -30.74
N GLU A 609 2.13 26.50 -31.48
CA GLU A 609 1.36 27.74 -31.49
C GLU A 609 0.64 27.98 -30.16
N GLN A 610 -0.04 26.96 -29.64
CA GLN A 610 -0.87 27.09 -28.43
C GLN A 610 -0.05 27.08 -27.13
N ARG A 611 1.08 26.37 -27.12
CA ARG A 611 1.95 26.15 -25.94
C ARG A 611 3.42 26.23 -26.33
N PRO A 612 3.93 27.44 -26.65
CA PRO A 612 5.32 27.64 -27.05
C PRO A 612 6.34 27.31 -25.94
N ASP A 613 5.88 27.17 -24.70
CA ASP A 613 6.68 26.74 -23.54
C ASP A 613 6.98 25.22 -23.55
N LEU A 614 6.21 24.41 -24.27
CA LEU A 614 6.38 22.97 -24.31
C LEU A 614 7.49 22.54 -25.28
N LEU A 615 8.39 21.69 -24.81
CA LEU A 615 9.35 21.01 -25.66
C LEU A 615 8.64 19.92 -26.46
N VAL A 616 8.38 20.19 -27.74
CA VAL A 616 7.67 19.27 -28.65
C VAL A 616 8.41 19.06 -29.97
N GLU A 617 8.51 17.80 -30.38
CA GLU A 617 9.07 17.39 -31.67
C GLU A 617 8.17 16.39 -32.39
N GLY A 618 8.02 16.58 -33.69
CA GLY A 618 7.08 15.81 -34.49
C GLY A 618 7.04 16.22 -35.96
N PRO A 619 6.71 15.32 -36.88
CA PRO A 619 6.59 13.88 -36.69
C PRO A 619 7.95 13.23 -36.37
N ILE A 620 7.96 12.25 -35.45
CA ILE A 620 9.19 11.54 -35.04
C ILE A 620 8.92 10.04 -34.88
N GLN A 621 9.87 9.20 -35.32
CA GLN A 621 9.79 7.76 -35.09
C GLN A 621 10.14 7.41 -33.64
N TYR A 622 9.62 6.28 -33.16
CA TYR A 622 9.83 5.83 -31.79
C TYR A 622 11.32 5.65 -31.44
N ASP A 623 12.12 5.07 -32.34
CA ASP A 623 13.56 4.90 -32.16
C ASP A 623 14.28 6.25 -31.94
N ALA A 624 13.98 7.25 -32.76
CA ALA A 624 14.51 8.60 -32.66
C ALA A 624 14.01 9.35 -31.40
N ALA A 625 12.83 9.00 -30.89
CA ALA A 625 12.28 9.62 -29.68
C ALA A 625 13.00 9.13 -28.40
N VAL A 626 13.38 7.85 -28.33
CA VAL A 626 13.88 7.22 -27.10
C VAL A 626 15.38 6.89 -27.11
N ASP A 627 16.02 6.75 -28.27
CA ASP A 627 17.44 6.39 -28.38
C ASP A 627 18.30 7.62 -28.73
N PRO A 628 19.23 8.05 -27.84
CA PRO A 628 20.11 9.19 -28.10
C PRO A 628 21.02 9.05 -29.34
N GLY A 629 21.45 7.84 -29.67
CA GLY A 629 22.33 7.59 -30.83
C GLY A 629 21.57 7.73 -32.16
N VAL A 630 20.36 7.17 -32.22
CA VAL A 630 19.46 7.35 -33.37
C VAL A 630 19.04 8.82 -33.50
N ALA A 631 18.72 9.47 -32.39
CA ALA A 631 18.36 10.89 -32.35
C ALA A 631 19.47 11.79 -32.88
N ALA A 632 20.73 11.56 -32.48
CA ALA A 632 21.88 12.31 -32.97
C ALA A 632 22.04 12.22 -34.49
N THR A 633 21.61 11.12 -35.10
CA THR A 633 21.66 10.90 -36.55
C THR A 633 20.46 11.53 -37.26
N LYS A 634 19.24 11.29 -36.78
CA LYS A 634 18.00 11.69 -37.47
C LYS A 634 17.57 13.14 -37.19
N LEU A 635 17.82 13.66 -35.98
CA LEU A 635 17.39 14.99 -35.51
C LEU A 635 18.46 15.61 -34.58
N PRO A 636 19.66 15.95 -35.12
CA PRO A 636 20.73 16.54 -34.32
C PRO A 636 20.30 17.87 -33.68
N GLY A 637 20.60 18.05 -32.40
CA GLY A 637 20.31 19.28 -31.65
C GLY A 637 18.88 19.42 -31.12
N SER A 638 17.97 18.47 -31.38
CA SER A 638 16.64 18.47 -30.78
C SER A 638 16.72 18.29 -29.25
N GLN A 639 15.92 19.06 -28.51
CA GLN A 639 15.82 18.94 -27.05
C GLN A 639 14.87 17.81 -26.61
N VAL A 640 14.18 17.17 -27.57
CA VAL A 640 13.21 16.09 -27.34
C VAL A 640 13.73 14.76 -27.86
N ALA A 641 14.29 14.71 -29.07
CA ALA A 641 14.75 13.46 -29.67
C ALA A 641 15.79 12.75 -28.77
N GLY A 642 15.64 11.45 -28.58
CA GLY A 642 16.45 10.60 -27.71
C GLY A 642 16.24 10.83 -26.21
N ARG A 643 15.35 11.76 -25.84
CA ARG A 643 15.08 12.19 -24.47
C ARG A 643 13.59 12.35 -24.20
N ALA A 644 12.73 11.83 -25.07
CA ALA A 644 11.29 11.99 -24.96
C ALA A 644 10.78 11.30 -23.68
N THR A 645 9.93 12.01 -22.94
CA THR A 645 9.28 11.51 -21.72
C THR A 645 7.79 11.36 -21.91
N VAL A 646 7.20 12.07 -22.88
CA VAL A 646 5.79 12.00 -23.27
C VAL A 646 5.72 11.58 -24.73
N LEU A 647 5.11 10.43 -25.01
CA LEU A 647 5.02 9.84 -26.33
C LEU A 647 3.55 9.85 -26.78
N VAL A 648 3.28 10.66 -27.80
CA VAL A 648 1.92 10.88 -28.32
C VAL A 648 1.70 10.03 -29.56
N PHE A 649 0.83 9.02 -29.47
CA PHE A 649 0.52 8.08 -30.54
C PHE A 649 -0.48 8.67 -31.54
N PRO A 650 -0.32 8.39 -32.84
CA PRO A 650 -1.16 8.99 -33.89
C PRO A 650 -2.58 8.40 -33.96
N ASP A 651 -2.81 7.23 -33.35
CA ASP A 651 -4.07 6.50 -33.31
C ASP A 651 -4.07 5.43 -32.20
N LEU A 652 -5.25 4.91 -31.89
CA LEU A 652 -5.45 3.95 -30.80
C LEU A 652 -4.85 2.57 -31.09
N ASN A 653 -4.84 2.10 -32.35
CA ASN A 653 -4.26 0.80 -32.66
C ASN A 653 -2.76 0.82 -32.39
N THR A 654 -2.08 1.88 -32.79
CA THR A 654 -0.66 2.06 -32.52
C THR A 654 -0.42 2.19 -31.01
N GLY A 655 -1.12 3.10 -30.33
CA GLY A 655 -0.94 3.31 -28.88
C GLY A 655 -1.21 2.05 -28.05
N ASN A 656 -2.36 1.40 -28.28
CA ASN A 656 -2.79 0.24 -27.50
C ASN A 656 -1.84 -0.95 -27.66
N ASN A 657 -1.43 -1.27 -28.89
CA ASN A 657 -0.50 -2.37 -29.12
C ASN A 657 0.88 -2.05 -28.56
N THR A 658 1.38 -0.82 -28.73
CA THR A 658 2.73 -0.46 -28.27
C THR A 658 2.87 -0.49 -26.75
N TYR A 659 1.94 0.10 -25.98
CA TYR A 659 2.09 0.09 -24.52
C TYR A 659 2.02 -1.35 -23.97
N LYS A 660 1.14 -2.20 -24.53
CA LYS A 660 1.04 -3.62 -24.13
C LYS A 660 2.28 -4.41 -24.52
N ALA A 661 2.82 -4.17 -25.71
CA ALA A 661 4.07 -4.80 -26.15
C ALA A 661 5.22 -4.44 -25.22
N VAL A 662 5.39 -3.15 -24.89
CA VAL A 662 6.43 -2.68 -23.96
C VAL A 662 6.22 -3.27 -22.56
N GLN A 663 4.98 -3.25 -22.04
CA GLN A 663 4.64 -3.86 -20.75
C GLN A 663 5.08 -5.34 -20.69
N ARG A 664 4.71 -6.13 -21.71
CA ARG A 664 4.94 -7.57 -21.72
C ARG A 664 6.38 -7.96 -22.04
N SER A 665 7.03 -7.26 -22.96
CA SER A 665 8.38 -7.60 -23.43
C SER A 665 9.49 -7.02 -22.56
N ALA A 666 9.28 -5.86 -21.95
CA ALA A 666 10.28 -5.22 -21.08
C ALA A 666 10.02 -5.44 -19.58
N GLY A 667 8.96 -6.15 -19.21
CA GLY A 667 8.55 -6.32 -17.81
C GLY A 667 8.19 -5.00 -17.12
N ALA A 668 7.81 -3.98 -17.91
CA ALA A 668 7.48 -2.65 -17.40
C ALA A 668 6.16 -2.68 -16.63
N VAL A 669 6.06 -1.89 -15.56
CA VAL A 669 4.79 -1.65 -14.88
C VAL A 669 4.06 -0.55 -15.65
N ALA A 670 2.79 -0.77 -15.96
CA ALA A 670 1.95 0.19 -16.67
C ALA A 670 0.82 0.65 -15.74
N VAL A 671 0.84 1.92 -15.35
CA VAL A 671 -0.18 2.50 -14.46
C VAL A 671 -1.17 3.32 -15.29
N GLY A 672 -2.44 2.90 -15.32
CA GLY A 672 -3.51 3.54 -16.11
C GLY A 672 -4.55 2.53 -16.64
N PRO A 673 -5.45 2.96 -17.53
CA PRO A 673 -5.47 4.25 -18.20
C PRO A 673 -5.89 5.39 -17.27
N VAL A 674 -5.17 6.51 -17.35
CA VAL A 674 -5.48 7.76 -16.64
C VAL A 674 -6.19 8.69 -17.61
N LEU A 675 -7.49 8.90 -17.42
CA LEU A 675 -8.29 9.84 -18.19
C LEU A 675 -7.87 11.27 -17.86
N GLN A 676 -7.79 12.08 -18.91
CA GLN A 676 -7.41 13.48 -18.86
C GLN A 676 -8.37 14.33 -19.71
N GLY A 677 -8.53 15.59 -19.33
CA GLY A 677 -9.46 16.51 -20.00
C GLY A 677 -10.88 16.53 -19.45
N LEU A 678 -11.26 15.69 -18.46
CA LEU A 678 -12.58 15.75 -17.79
C LEU A 678 -12.67 16.88 -16.74
N ARG A 679 -13.84 17.50 -16.50
CA ARG A 679 -14.02 18.53 -15.44
C ARG A 679 -13.81 18.04 -14.01
N LYS A 680 -14.09 16.76 -13.75
CA LYS A 680 -13.87 16.09 -12.47
C LYS A 680 -13.23 14.71 -12.72
N PRO A 681 -12.33 14.22 -11.85
CA PRO A 681 -11.59 12.99 -12.13
C PRO A 681 -12.48 11.75 -12.09
N VAL A 682 -12.44 10.99 -13.17
CA VAL A 682 -13.04 9.66 -13.29
C VAL A 682 -12.05 8.79 -14.04
N ASN A 683 -11.72 7.60 -13.54
CA ASN A 683 -10.81 6.68 -14.22
C ASN A 683 -11.43 5.29 -14.40
N ASP A 684 -10.94 4.62 -15.44
CA ASP A 684 -11.31 3.25 -15.79
C ASP A 684 -10.19 2.28 -15.39
N LEU A 685 -10.57 1.10 -14.95
CA LEU A 685 -9.70 -0.02 -14.64
C LEU A 685 -9.75 -1.01 -15.80
N SER A 686 -8.63 -1.69 -16.04
CA SER A 686 -8.65 -2.90 -16.84
C SER A 686 -9.43 -4.00 -16.11
N ARG A 687 -10.27 -4.76 -16.81
CA ARG A 687 -10.89 -5.97 -16.25
C ARG A 687 -9.88 -6.99 -15.72
N GLY A 688 -8.65 -6.96 -16.22
CA GLY A 688 -7.53 -7.78 -15.74
C GLY A 688 -6.66 -7.11 -14.67
N ALA A 689 -7.08 -5.97 -14.11
CA ALA A 689 -6.33 -5.24 -13.09
C ALA A 689 -6.13 -6.12 -11.85
N LEU A 690 -4.91 -6.07 -11.32
CA LEU A 690 -4.54 -6.64 -10.03
C LEU A 690 -4.92 -5.68 -8.90
N VAL A 691 -4.91 -6.16 -7.65
CA VAL A 691 -5.19 -5.32 -6.47
C VAL A 691 -4.28 -4.09 -6.42
N GLN A 692 -2.98 -4.26 -6.72
CA GLN A 692 -2.03 -3.14 -6.75
C GLN A 692 -2.36 -2.13 -7.85
N ASP A 693 -2.83 -2.58 -9.03
CA ASP A 693 -3.23 -1.68 -10.12
C ASP A 693 -4.41 -0.80 -9.69
N ILE A 694 -5.36 -1.37 -8.93
CA ILE A 694 -6.51 -0.64 -8.38
C ILE A 694 -6.04 0.39 -7.35
N VAL A 695 -5.15 0.01 -6.41
CA VAL A 695 -4.57 0.93 -5.42
C VAL A 695 -3.88 2.11 -6.11
N ASN A 696 -3.02 1.82 -7.10
CA ASN A 696 -2.31 2.85 -7.84
C ASN A 696 -3.27 3.76 -8.62
N THR A 697 -4.29 3.19 -9.27
CA THR A 697 -5.28 3.97 -10.04
C THR A 697 -6.10 4.88 -9.13
N VAL A 698 -6.53 4.38 -7.96
CA VAL A 698 -7.23 5.20 -6.96
C VAL A 698 -6.34 6.34 -6.44
N ALA A 699 -5.07 6.05 -6.13
CA ALA A 699 -4.13 7.08 -5.69
C ALA A 699 -3.89 8.15 -6.77
N ILE A 700 -3.72 7.78 -8.05
CA ILE A 700 -3.64 8.72 -9.17
C ILE A 700 -4.89 9.59 -9.25
N THR A 701 -6.05 8.95 -9.15
CA THR A 701 -7.34 9.64 -9.26
C THR A 701 -7.54 10.64 -8.12
N ALA A 702 -7.10 10.29 -6.91
CA ALA A 702 -7.06 11.21 -5.77
C ALA A 702 -6.12 12.40 -6.03
N VAL A 703 -4.90 12.17 -6.52
CA VAL A 703 -3.95 13.25 -6.88
C VAL A 703 -4.49 14.15 -8.00
N GLN A 704 -5.22 13.61 -8.97
CA GLN A 704 -5.91 14.39 -9.99
C GLN A 704 -6.97 15.33 -9.38
N ALA A 705 -7.63 14.92 -8.29
CA ALA A 705 -8.59 15.76 -7.58
C ALA A 705 -7.91 16.85 -6.73
N GLN A 706 -6.75 16.55 -6.12
CA GLN A 706 -5.98 17.53 -5.33
C GLN A 706 -5.56 18.75 -6.16
N GLY A 707 -5.03 18.53 -7.37
CA GLY A 707 -4.53 19.59 -8.25
C GLY A 707 -5.57 20.56 -8.79
N ARG A 708 -6.85 20.39 -8.44
CA ARG A 708 -7.97 21.28 -8.82
C ARG A 708 -8.40 22.24 -7.73
N SER A 709 -7.98 22.02 -6.50
CA SER A 709 -8.40 22.84 -5.36
C SER A 709 -7.73 24.22 -5.32
N GLU A 710 -6.74 24.48 -6.19
CA GLU A 710 -5.94 25.71 -6.25
C GLU A 710 -6.24 26.61 -7.47
N ARG A 711 -7.34 26.38 -8.22
CA ARG A 711 -7.72 27.23 -9.36
C ARG A 711 -9.08 27.88 -9.23
#